data_AF-A0A2S6QJB9-F1
#
_entry.id   AF-A0A2S6QJB9-F1
#
_cell.length_a   1.000
_cell.length_b   1.000
_cell.length_c   1.000
_cell.angle_alpha   90.00
_cell.angle_beta   90.00
_cell.angle_gamma   90.00
#
_symmetry.space_group_name_H-M   'P 1'
#
loop_
_entity.id
_entity.type
_entity.pdbx_description
1 polymer ?
#
loop_
_entity_poly.entity_id
_entity_poly.type
_entity_poly.pdbx_seq_one_letter_code
_entity_poly.pdbx_strand_id
1 'polypeptide(L)'
;MIYSKPGSVKAVLGPTNTGKTHYAIDRMLGHATGMIGFPLRLLARENYDRVVGLKGKGSVALITGEERIIPDNPRFYLCTVESMPMDKKVSFLAIDEIQLCSDPERGHIFTERLLGARGIEETLFLGAHTMASILRKLVPEITFLHRERFSRLQYSGHKKITRLPPRTAVVAFSAANVYGIAELLRRQRGGAAVVLGALSPRTRNAQVALYEAGEVDYLVASDAIGMGLNMGIDHVAFSSVRKFDGNNFRYLLPSEIAQIAGRAGRFMSDGTFGPTADLGPFDDELIESLENHSFDSLYSLFWRSNKLDFSSPISLKRSLETSPPTNELRRVRVSDDYGALMACISAPDIMDMATSPEAVRLLWEVCRIPDFAGDLSGSHLRLVRRIYKFLMTAKCRIPPEYINRAFNRLNRIDGDIDTLTSRIAAVRTWTYVSHRSEWLEDSAGWQQKTNELENKLSDALHGCLTQRFVDRETAVLVRRLRDREPLLAGLSADGKITVEGNEVGWLEGFNFVPNDKSILTNPHLLGAVNRVIREAIAERVSKIESSKDNNFSLNIKTGEINWNNHPIARLTKGASILRPNLEILPSDLIENPEREQLRLRLTAWLRNYLSEQMLPLVRLNELKFMGEIRGVVYRLTEGLGCCNQSEISVQKSKLSVEERKILANSGVRIGVVTIYMPKLLKGKLMSLKGLLYSVFSSAELPTEIPDGGATSLTYQTGVSSDWYRVLGFYPSLPLAVRVDLLERLLADVRGLSRNGPFSVPSKMLNSIGASPNDFANLLRGFGYSVNKSEEKLIVSRNKSKKRGLRHKTKIRKLQTKGSDSPFAILKGFGSYSRSE
;
A
#
# COMPACT_ATOMS: atom_id res chain seq x y z
N MET A 1 39.03 4.22 51.81
CA MET A 1 39.26 3.09 50.88
C MET A 1 40.16 3.58 49.76
N ILE A 2 41.20 2.82 49.44
CA ILE A 2 42.27 3.16 48.49
C ILE A 2 41.64 3.35 47.10
N TYR A 3 41.55 4.59 46.64
CA TYR A 3 41.01 4.92 45.31
C TYR A 3 42.05 4.52 44.26
N SER A 4 41.93 3.29 43.74
CA SER A 4 42.44 3.00 42.40
C SER A 4 41.80 3.99 41.44
N LYS A 5 42.60 4.76 40.70
CA LYS A 5 42.09 5.59 39.60
C LYS A 5 41.14 4.74 38.76
N PRO A 6 39.91 5.20 38.47
CA PRO A 6 39.03 4.45 37.58
C PRO A 6 39.75 4.18 36.27
N GLY A 7 39.60 2.96 35.75
CA GLY A 7 40.10 2.58 34.44
C GLY A 7 39.63 3.55 33.35
N SER A 8 40.30 3.57 32.20
CA SER A 8 39.98 4.52 31.13
C SER A 8 38.54 4.36 30.65
N VAL A 9 37.78 5.47 30.56
CA VAL A 9 36.41 5.47 30.05
C VAL A 9 36.42 6.01 28.62
N LYS A 10 35.85 5.24 27.68
CA LYS A 10 35.77 5.65 26.27
C LYS A 10 34.35 5.46 25.72
N ALA A 11 33.95 6.36 24.83
CA ALA A 11 32.76 6.25 24.01
C ALA A 11 33.18 5.97 22.56
N VAL A 12 32.82 4.79 22.05
CA VAL A 12 32.97 4.45 20.63
C VAL A 12 31.66 4.78 19.93
N LEU A 13 31.63 5.90 19.21
CA LEU A 13 30.41 6.43 18.61
C LEU A 13 30.46 6.38 17.08
N GLY A 14 29.34 6.00 16.47
CA GLY A 14 29.18 5.96 15.02
C GLY A 14 27.86 5.32 14.59
N PRO A 15 27.47 5.39 13.31
CA PRO A 15 26.24 4.79 12.79
C PRO A 15 26.22 3.26 12.91
N THR A 16 25.12 2.61 12.54
CA THR A 16 25.03 1.14 12.44
C THR A 16 25.99 0.62 11.34
N ASN A 17 26.39 -0.66 11.40
CA ASN A 17 27.33 -1.30 10.46
C ASN A 17 28.76 -0.67 10.46
N THR A 18 29.32 -0.46 11.65
CA THR A 18 30.64 0.19 11.90
C THR A 18 31.65 -0.69 12.65
N GLY A 19 31.28 -1.95 12.95
CA GLY A 19 32.16 -2.88 13.67
C GLY A 19 32.39 -2.58 15.16
N LYS A 20 31.62 -1.69 15.79
CA LYS A 20 31.79 -1.30 17.20
C LYS A 20 31.73 -2.48 18.17
N THR A 21 30.73 -3.34 18.04
CA THR A 21 30.56 -4.52 18.89
C THR A 21 31.71 -5.52 18.71
N HIS A 22 32.19 -5.70 17.47
CA HIS A 22 33.38 -6.52 17.20
C HIS A 22 34.62 -5.98 17.91
N TYR A 23 34.87 -4.68 17.78
CA TYR A 23 35.95 -3.99 18.49
C TYR A 23 35.86 -4.18 20.01
N ALA A 24 34.67 -4.06 20.59
CA ALA A 24 34.49 -4.26 22.03
C ALA A 24 34.75 -5.69 22.48
N ILE A 25 34.38 -6.69 21.69
CA ILE A 25 34.68 -8.10 21.97
C ILE A 25 36.19 -8.35 21.90
N ASP A 26 36.87 -7.84 20.87
CA ASP A 26 38.33 -8.00 20.75
C ASP A 26 39.07 -7.36 21.93
N ARG A 27 38.62 -6.15 22.33
CA ARG A 27 39.13 -5.49 23.54
C ARG A 27 38.89 -6.35 24.78
N MET A 28 37.65 -6.81 25.00
CA MET A 28 37.30 -7.67 26.13
C MET A 28 38.20 -8.90 26.23
N LEU A 29 38.42 -9.59 25.10
CA LEU A 29 39.22 -10.81 25.05
C LEU A 29 40.71 -10.58 25.29
N GLY A 30 41.18 -9.33 25.19
CA GLY A 30 42.53 -8.89 25.57
C GLY A 30 42.71 -8.65 27.08
N HIS A 31 41.63 -8.61 27.87
CA HIS A 31 41.69 -8.42 29.32
C HIS A 31 41.54 -9.74 30.10
N ALA A 32 41.95 -9.73 31.37
CA ALA A 32 41.91 -10.91 32.24
C ALA A 32 40.47 -11.39 32.49
N THR A 33 39.56 -10.45 32.76
CA THR A 33 38.12 -10.67 32.92
C THR A 33 37.33 -9.58 32.21
N GLY A 34 36.11 -9.89 31.77
CA GLY A 34 35.33 -8.94 30.98
C GLY A 34 33.83 -9.13 31.07
N MET A 35 33.08 -8.05 30.84
CA MET A 35 31.62 -8.07 30.80
C MET A 35 31.09 -7.16 29.69
N ILE A 36 30.10 -7.62 28.94
CA ILE A 36 29.40 -6.80 27.94
C ILE A 36 27.89 -6.88 28.15
N GLY A 37 27.26 -5.71 28.27
CA GLY A 37 25.82 -5.55 28.28
C GLY A 37 25.27 -5.28 26.88
N PHE A 38 24.40 -6.15 26.40
CA PHE A 38 23.72 -6.03 25.12
C PHE A 38 22.27 -5.59 25.30
N PRO A 39 21.70 -4.85 24.35
CA PRO A 39 20.33 -4.38 24.44
C PRO A 39 19.30 -5.45 24.14
N LEU A 40 19.70 -6.61 23.59
CA LEU A 40 18.77 -7.66 23.21
C LEU A 40 19.36 -9.03 23.56
N ARG A 41 18.49 -9.93 23.99
CA ARG A 41 18.82 -11.34 24.27
C ARG A 41 19.50 -12.01 23.07
N LEU A 42 19.00 -11.77 21.86
CA LEU A 42 19.56 -12.33 20.62
C LEU A 42 21.04 -11.94 20.43
N LEU A 43 21.37 -10.66 20.65
CA LEU A 43 22.75 -10.19 20.55
C LEU A 43 23.63 -10.75 21.67
N ALA A 44 23.12 -10.84 22.90
CA ALA A 44 23.86 -11.47 23.99
C ALA A 44 24.17 -12.95 23.67
N ARG A 45 23.21 -13.67 23.11
CA ARG A 45 23.37 -15.08 22.73
C ARG A 45 24.33 -15.29 21.57
N GLU A 46 24.19 -14.53 20.49
CA GLU A 46 25.07 -14.58 19.33
C GLU A 46 26.54 -14.36 19.73
N ASN A 47 26.79 -13.34 20.56
CA ASN A 47 28.14 -13.02 21.01
C ASN A 47 28.64 -14.02 22.07
N TYR A 48 27.75 -14.61 22.88
CA TYR A 48 28.11 -15.74 23.74
C TYR A 48 28.61 -16.93 22.93
N ASP A 49 27.85 -17.39 21.92
CA ASP A 49 28.22 -18.54 21.11
C ASP A 49 29.55 -18.27 20.37
N ARG A 50 29.75 -17.04 19.87
CA ARG A 50 31.02 -16.59 19.27
C ARG A 50 32.19 -16.66 20.24
N VAL A 51 32.06 -16.10 21.45
CA VAL A 51 33.14 -16.07 22.45
C VAL A 51 33.42 -17.46 23.01
N VAL A 52 32.39 -18.30 23.16
CA VAL A 52 32.53 -19.73 23.48
C VAL A 52 33.35 -20.46 22.43
N GLY A 53 33.14 -20.18 21.14
CA GLY A 53 33.95 -20.73 20.06
C GLY A 53 35.44 -20.38 20.16
N LEU A 54 35.77 -19.23 20.77
CA LEU A 54 37.15 -18.74 20.91
C LEU A 54 37.83 -19.12 22.24
N LYS A 55 37.08 -19.17 23.35
CA LYS A 55 37.63 -19.34 24.71
C LYS A 55 37.14 -20.61 25.44
N GLY A 56 36.18 -21.32 24.87
CA GLY A 56 35.58 -22.52 25.45
C GLY A 56 34.45 -22.23 26.45
N LYS A 57 33.51 -23.18 26.56
CA LYS A 57 32.28 -23.05 27.39
C LYS A 57 32.57 -22.79 28.88
N GLY A 58 33.66 -23.32 29.43
CA GLY A 58 33.99 -23.17 30.85
C GLY A 58 34.41 -21.76 31.26
N SER A 59 34.76 -20.89 30.31
CA SER A 59 35.26 -19.53 30.60
C SER A 59 34.22 -18.42 30.39
N VAL A 60 33.03 -18.75 29.90
CA VAL A 60 32.07 -17.76 29.37
C VAL A 60 30.70 -18.00 30.00
N ALA A 61 30.11 -16.94 30.56
CA ALA A 61 28.76 -16.93 31.10
C ALA A 61 27.80 -16.18 30.17
N LEU A 62 26.57 -16.68 30.08
CA LEU A 62 25.42 -16.00 29.48
C LEU A 62 24.42 -15.66 30.57
N ILE A 63 24.04 -14.38 30.71
CA ILE A 63 23.04 -13.96 31.70
C ILE A 63 22.00 -13.07 31.02
N THR A 64 20.79 -13.58 30.86
CA THR A 64 19.63 -12.83 30.38
C THR A 64 18.46 -12.98 31.36
N GLY A 65 17.30 -12.37 31.09
CA GLY A 65 16.12 -12.48 31.95
C GLY A 65 15.55 -13.91 32.01
N GLU A 66 15.68 -14.66 30.93
CA GLU A 66 15.07 -15.97 30.70
C GLU A 66 16.08 -17.11 30.52
N GLU A 67 17.38 -16.83 30.58
CA GLU A 67 18.42 -17.84 30.39
C GLU A 67 19.66 -17.47 31.19
N ARG A 68 20.17 -18.42 31.98
CA ARG A 68 21.33 -18.22 32.82
C ARG A 68 22.27 -19.43 32.71
N ILE A 69 23.40 -19.23 32.05
CA ILE A 69 24.47 -20.23 31.92
C ILE A 69 25.70 -19.65 32.60
N ILE A 70 26.08 -20.21 33.75
CA ILE A 70 27.24 -19.76 34.51
C ILE A 70 28.10 -21.00 34.82
N PRO A 71 29.28 -21.14 34.19
CA PRO A 71 30.23 -22.20 34.54
C PRO A 71 30.90 -21.89 35.90
N ASP A 72 31.63 -22.86 36.46
CA ASP A 72 32.23 -22.74 37.79
C ASP A 72 33.18 -21.54 37.93
N ASN A 73 33.98 -21.25 36.89
CA ASN A 73 34.95 -20.14 36.87
C ASN A 73 34.84 -19.28 35.59
N PRO A 74 33.77 -18.47 35.44
CA PRO A 74 33.58 -17.64 34.26
C PRO A 74 34.50 -16.43 34.29
N ARG A 75 35.25 -16.22 33.21
CA ARG A 75 36.09 -15.04 32.99
C ARG A 75 35.35 -13.94 32.23
N PHE A 76 34.45 -14.32 31.33
CA PHE A 76 33.73 -13.41 30.45
C PHE A 76 32.22 -13.53 30.66
N TYR A 77 31.54 -12.39 30.78
CA TYR A 77 30.10 -12.32 31.05
C TYR A 77 29.41 -11.60 29.89
N LEU A 78 28.58 -12.32 29.16
CA LEU A 78 27.78 -11.80 28.05
C LEU A 78 26.34 -11.73 28.57
N CYS A 79 25.80 -10.52 28.71
CA CYS A 79 24.52 -10.33 29.38
C CYS A 79 23.64 -9.31 28.67
N THR A 80 22.32 -9.38 28.90
CA THR A 80 21.48 -8.22 28.63
C THR A 80 21.79 -7.11 29.64
N VAL A 81 21.64 -5.85 29.25
CA VAL A 81 21.93 -4.69 30.13
C VAL A 81 21.12 -4.75 31.44
N GLU A 82 19.88 -5.22 31.37
CA GLU A 82 18.99 -5.44 32.50
C GLU A 82 19.51 -6.48 33.48
N SER A 83 20.13 -7.54 32.97
CA SER A 83 20.62 -8.69 33.74
C SER A 83 22.12 -8.59 34.04
N MET A 84 22.74 -7.46 33.71
CA MET A 84 24.15 -7.19 33.99
C MET A 84 24.42 -7.23 35.51
N PRO A 85 25.32 -8.12 35.99
CA PRO A 85 25.62 -8.23 37.42
C PRO A 85 26.50 -7.04 37.86
N MET A 86 25.93 -6.17 38.68
CA MET A 86 26.59 -4.93 39.16
C MET A 86 27.52 -5.15 40.36
N ASP A 87 27.37 -6.28 41.04
CA ASP A 87 28.20 -6.71 42.17
C ASP A 87 29.56 -7.27 41.73
N LYS A 88 29.67 -7.73 40.47
CA LYS A 88 30.89 -8.31 39.91
C LYS A 88 31.81 -7.23 39.34
N LYS A 89 33.05 -7.18 39.83
CA LYS A 89 34.12 -6.35 39.27
C LYS A 89 34.90 -7.12 38.20
N VAL A 90 35.09 -6.50 37.04
CA VAL A 90 35.81 -7.06 35.89
C VAL A 90 36.85 -6.07 35.37
N SER A 91 37.93 -6.55 34.75
CA SER A 91 38.95 -5.67 34.15
C SER A 91 38.36 -4.80 33.03
N PHE A 92 37.53 -5.40 32.17
CA PHE A 92 36.89 -4.72 31.05
C PHE A 92 35.37 -4.73 31.18
N LEU A 93 34.72 -3.57 30.96
CA LEU A 93 33.26 -3.47 30.88
C LEU A 93 32.84 -2.74 29.62
N ALA A 94 31.83 -3.24 28.91
CA ALA A 94 31.20 -2.50 27.82
C ALA A 94 29.66 -2.52 27.89
N ILE A 95 29.04 -1.45 27.41
CA ILE A 95 27.58 -1.36 27.22
C ILE A 95 27.32 -0.95 25.78
N ASP A 96 26.56 -1.79 25.07
CA ASP A 96 26.19 -1.58 23.67
C ASP A 96 24.88 -0.81 23.52
N GLU A 97 24.72 -0.11 22.40
CA GLU A 97 23.59 0.78 22.07
C GLU A 97 23.24 1.78 23.19
N ILE A 98 24.24 2.52 23.71
CA ILE A 98 24.09 3.44 24.84
C ILE A 98 23.05 4.55 24.60
N GLN A 99 22.71 4.86 23.34
CA GLN A 99 21.62 5.78 23.03
C GLN A 99 20.25 5.31 23.52
N LEU A 100 20.08 4.02 23.87
CA LEU A 100 18.85 3.52 24.50
C LEU A 100 18.58 4.13 25.87
N CYS A 101 19.52 4.88 26.46
CA CYS A 101 19.22 5.76 27.58
C CYS A 101 18.05 6.74 27.29
N SER A 102 17.78 7.07 26.01
CA SER A 102 16.63 7.88 25.61
C SER A 102 15.33 7.10 25.40
N ASP A 103 15.32 5.78 25.64
CA ASP A 103 14.13 4.94 25.51
C ASP A 103 13.12 5.18 26.66
N PRO A 104 11.83 5.42 26.39
CA PRO A 104 10.81 5.73 27.40
C PRO A 104 10.53 4.68 28.45
N GLU A 105 10.74 3.41 28.12
CA GLU A 105 10.33 2.29 28.95
C GLU A 105 11.53 1.75 29.74
N ARG A 106 12.60 1.40 29.04
CA ARG A 106 13.79 0.74 29.60
C ARG A 106 15.04 1.61 29.67
N GLY A 107 15.00 2.85 29.15
CA GLY A 107 16.18 3.71 29.09
C GLY A 107 16.76 4.08 30.46
N HIS A 108 15.93 4.12 31.50
CA HIS A 108 16.38 4.33 32.88
C HIS A 108 17.37 3.27 33.37
N ILE A 109 17.29 2.03 32.88
CA ILE A 109 18.22 0.95 33.21
C ILE A 109 19.58 1.22 32.56
N PHE A 110 19.59 1.61 31.28
CA PHE A 110 20.82 1.97 30.57
C PHE A 110 21.49 3.18 31.23
N THR A 111 20.71 4.18 31.63
CA THR A 111 21.23 5.35 32.34
C THR A 111 21.82 4.96 33.70
N GLU A 112 21.22 4.02 34.43
CA GLU A 112 21.81 3.49 35.66
C GLU A 112 23.17 2.83 35.40
N ARG A 113 23.29 2.03 34.33
CA ARG A 113 24.55 1.39 33.94
C ARG A 113 25.59 2.39 33.44
N LEU A 114 25.16 3.41 32.69
CA LEU A 114 26.00 4.54 32.26
C LEU A 114 26.65 5.25 33.45
N LEU A 115 25.85 5.55 34.48
CA LEU A 115 26.31 6.30 35.65
C LEU A 115 27.07 5.43 36.67
N GLY A 116 26.70 4.15 36.81
CA GLY A 116 27.17 3.30 37.91
C GLY A 116 28.12 2.15 37.52
N ALA A 117 28.14 1.69 36.28
CA ALA A 117 28.94 0.52 35.89
C ALA A 117 30.34 0.94 35.41
N ARG A 118 31.40 0.33 35.97
CA ARG A 118 32.79 0.59 35.59
C ARG A 118 33.62 -0.70 35.59
N GLY A 119 34.45 -0.86 34.55
CA GLY A 119 35.55 -1.82 34.56
C GLY A 119 36.72 -1.29 35.39
N ILE A 120 37.53 -2.20 35.92
CA ILE A 120 38.72 -1.85 36.73
C ILE A 120 39.77 -1.15 35.85
N GLU A 121 39.97 -1.63 34.62
CA GLU A 121 41.00 -1.14 33.69
C GLU A 121 40.42 -0.33 32.53
N GLU A 122 39.31 -0.78 31.93
CA GLU A 122 38.68 -0.10 30.81
C GLU A 122 37.15 -0.21 30.85
N THR A 123 36.48 0.90 30.53
CA THR A 123 35.03 0.97 30.30
C THR A 123 34.73 1.52 28.91
N LEU A 124 33.92 0.81 28.11
CA LEU A 124 33.50 1.23 26.78
C LEU A 124 31.98 1.43 26.69
N PHE A 125 31.56 2.60 26.24
CA PHE A 125 30.19 2.87 25.81
C PHE A 125 30.12 2.86 24.29
N LEU A 126 29.30 2.00 23.70
CA LEU A 126 29.13 1.89 22.25
C LEU A 126 27.77 2.46 21.86
N GLY A 127 27.71 3.24 20.78
CA GLY A 127 26.41 3.73 20.31
C GLY A 127 26.46 4.80 19.23
N ALA A 128 25.38 5.56 19.11
CA ALA A 128 25.21 6.62 18.12
C ALA A 128 25.94 7.93 18.49
N HIS A 129 26.34 8.72 17.48
CA HIS A 129 27.02 10.00 17.68
C HIS A 129 26.18 11.04 18.45
N THR A 130 24.84 10.92 18.38
CA THR A 130 23.90 11.79 19.11
C THR A 130 24.11 11.82 20.62
N MET A 131 24.78 10.81 21.19
CA MET A 131 25.12 10.73 22.61
C MET A 131 26.34 11.58 23.01
N ALA A 132 27.13 12.08 22.07
CA ALA A 132 28.42 12.72 22.36
C ALA A 132 28.29 13.92 23.32
N SER A 133 27.31 14.79 23.08
CA SER A 133 27.09 16.01 23.89
C SER A 133 26.73 15.68 25.34
N ILE A 134 25.76 14.77 25.55
CA ILE A 134 25.29 14.42 26.88
C ILE A 134 26.29 13.57 27.66
N LEU A 135 27.02 12.68 27.00
CA LEU A 135 28.09 11.89 27.61
C LEU A 135 29.21 12.77 28.15
N ARG A 136 29.59 13.83 27.42
CA ARG A 136 30.61 14.78 27.87
C ARG A 136 30.21 15.52 29.15
N LYS A 137 28.92 15.76 29.35
CA LYS A 137 28.39 16.41 30.57
C LYS A 137 28.25 15.44 31.73
N LEU A 138 27.75 14.23 31.47
CA LEU A 138 27.48 13.22 32.51
C LEU A 138 28.73 12.46 32.96
N VAL A 139 29.74 12.32 32.09
CA VAL A 139 31.00 11.60 32.34
C VAL A 139 32.16 12.46 31.83
N PRO A 140 32.62 13.47 32.60
CA PRO A 140 33.63 14.43 32.13
C PRO A 140 34.97 13.81 31.71
N GLU A 141 35.32 12.65 32.28
CA GLU A 141 36.55 11.90 31.98
C GLU A 141 36.50 11.06 30.69
N ILE A 142 35.39 11.08 29.96
CA ILE A 142 35.19 10.22 28.80
C ILE A 142 36.00 10.65 27.58
N THR A 143 36.66 9.68 26.93
CA THR A 143 37.36 9.88 25.65
C THR A 143 36.51 9.38 24.48
N PHE A 144 36.49 10.10 23.37
CA PHE A 144 35.65 9.75 22.21
C PHE A 144 36.47 9.10 21.09
N LEU A 145 35.96 8.02 20.53
CA LEU A 145 36.48 7.36 19.34
C LEU A 145 35.38 7.29 18.28
N HIS A 146 35.60 7.96 17.15
CA HIS A 146 34.65 7.99 16.04
C HIS A 146 34.84 6.78 15.11
N ARG A 147 33.74 6.22 14.59
CA ARG A 147 33.74 5.15 13.57
C ARG A 147 32.82 5.52 12.42
N GLU A 148 33.36 5.51 11.21
CA GLU A 148 32.60 5.71 9.97
C GLU A 148 31.96 4.41 9.48
N ARG A 149 30.82 4.54 8.79
CA ARG A 149 30.09 3.42 8.19
C ARG A 149 30.92 2.79 7.08
N PHE A 150 30.94 1.46 7.01
CA PHE A 150 31.71 0.73 5.99
C PHE A 150 31.11 0.81 4.57
N SER A 151 29.80 1.06 4.45
CA SER A 151 29.08 1.13 3.18
C SER A 151 28.23 2.39 3.06
N ARG A 152 27.88 2.77 1.83
CA ARG A 152 27.00 3.91 1.55
C ARG A 152 25.54 3.49 1.67
N LEU A 153 24.72 4.41 2.17
CA LEU A 153 23.27 4.27 2.24
C LEU A 153 22.67 5.33 1.32
N GLN A 154 21.93 4.92 0.29
CA GLN A 154 21.40 5.83 -0.73
C GLN A 154 19.88 5.81 -0.81
N TYR A 155 19.29 6.98 -1.01
CA TYR A 155 17.86 7.12 -1.27
C TYR A 155 17.52 6.67 -2.70
N SER A 156 16.52 5.80 -2.84
CA SER A 156 16.14 5.21 -4.14
C SER A 156 14.75 5.61 -4.63
N GLY A 157 14.17 6.64 -4.02
CA GLY A 157 12.82 7.12 -4.32
C GLY A 157 11.70 6.25 -3.76
N HIS A 158 10.46 6.68 -3.98
CA HIS A 158 9.27 5.94 -3.56
C HIS A 158 8.89 4.88 -4.61
N LYS A 159 8.57 3.66 -4.18
CA LYS A 159 8.19 2.55 -5.08
C LYS A 159 6.94 1.83 -4.59
N LYS A 160 6.10 1.33 -5.52
CA LYS A 160 5.01 0.42 -5.16
C LYS A 160 5.60 -0.85 -4.55
N ILE A 161 4.93 -1.43 -3.55
CA ILE A 161 5.40 -2.67 -2.88
C ILE A 161 5.69 -3.77 -3.91
N THR A 162 4.86 -3.85 -4.95
CA THR A 162 4.94 -4.82 -6.02
C THR A 162 6.12 -4.62 -6.96
N ARG A 163 6.84 -3.49 -6.88
CA ARG A 163 8.04 -3.15 -7.68
C ARG A 163 9.30 -3.03 -6.82
N LEU A 164 9.24 -3.39 -5.54
CA LEU A 164 10.40 -3.40 -4.68
C LEU A 164 11.42 -4.45 -5.17
N PRO A 165 12.72 -4.14 -5.14
CA PRO A 165 13.76 -5.08 -5.53
C PRO A 165 13.74 -6.33 -4.62
N PRO A 166 14.33 -7.45 -5.05
CA PRO A 166 14.52 -8.58 -4.15
C PRO A 166 15.38 -8.18 -2.95
N ARG A 167 15.36 -9.02 -1.91
CA ARG A 167 16.07 -8.77 -0.64
C ARG A 167 15.64 -7.44 0.01
N THR A 168 14.37 -7.07 -0.16
CA THR A 168 13.78 -5.90 0.50
C THR A 168 13.15 -6.25 1.85
N ALA A 169 13.42 -5.41 2.86
CA ALA A 169 12.66 -5.38 4.10
C ALA A 169 11.64 -4.23 4.07
N VAL A 170 10.35 -4.55 4.15
CA VAL A 170 9.26 -3.57 4.26
C VAL A 170 8.90 -3.35 5.71
N VAL A 171 8.95 -2.10 6.17
CA VAL A 171 8.79 -1.72 7.58
C VAL A 171 7.42 -1.10 7.81
N ALA A 172 6.67 -1.66 8.74
CA ALA A 172 5.35 -1.20 9.15
C ALA A 172 5.19 -1.22 10.68
N PHE A 173 4.43 -0.27 11.23
CA PHE A 173 4.32 -0.06 12.69
C PHE A 173 3.03 -0.60 13.32
N SER A 174 2.31 -1.49 12.62
CA SER A 174 1.17 -2.21 13.18
C SER A 174 1.15 -3.65 12.67
N ALA A 175 0.74 -4.60 13.53
CA ALA A 175 0.64 -6.02 13.16
C ALA A 175 -0.31 -6.23 11.97
N ALA A 176 -1.44 -5.51 11.94
CA ALA A 176 -2.39 -5.54 10.84
C ALA A 176 -1.75 -5.13 9.50
N ASN A 177 -0.95 -4.05 9.47
CA ASN A 177 -0.27 -3.62 8.26
C ASN A 177 0.83 -4.61 7.85
N VAL A 178 1.58 -5.15 8.81
CA VAL A 178 2.59 -6.18 8.54
C VAL A 178 1.95 -7.41 7.86
N TYR A 179 0.85 -7.92 8.41
CA TYR A 179 0.13 -9.06 7.81
C TYR A 179 -0.49 -8.72 6.46
N GLY A 180 -1.04 -7.51 6.29
CA GLY A 180 -1.61 -7.06 5.01
C GLY A 180 -0.57 -6.97 3.89
N ILE A 181 0.61 -6.41 4.20
CA ILE A 181 1.73 -6.30 3.26
C ILE A 181 2.30 -7.69 2.95
N ALA A 182 2.46 -8.55 3.95
CA ALA A 182 2.96 -9.92 3.75
C ALA A 182 2.03 -10.74 2.85
N GLU A 183 0.71 -10.61 3.03
CA GLU A 183 -0.29 -11.26 2.17
C GLU A 183 -0.23 -10.74 0.72
N LEU A 184 -0.04 -9.42 0.54
CA LEU A 184 0.13 -8.81 -0.78
C LEU A 184 1.40 -9.33 -1.49
N LEU A 185 2.52 -9.45 -0.75
CA LEU A 185 3.76 -10.00 -1.27
C LEU A 185 3.65 -11.50 -1.56
N ARG A 186 2.95 -12.27 -0.74
CA ARG A 186 2.66 -13.68 -1.03
C ARG A 186 1.96 -13.85 -2.38
N ARG A 187 0.90 -13.08 -2.62
CA ARG A 187 0.09 -13.18 -3.86
C ARG A 187 0.84 -12.79 -5.11
N GLN A 188 1.81 -11.88 -5.03
CA GLN A 188 2.46 -11.31 -6.21
C GLN A 188 3.93 -11.70 -6.38
N ARG A 189 4.59 -12.16 -5.31
CA ARG A 189 6.04 -12.37 -5.26
C ARG A 189 6.44 -13.71 -4.62
N GLY A 190 5.47 -14.59 -4.35
CA GLY A 190 5.70 -15.95 -3.85
C GLY A 190 5.87 -16.08 -2.34
N GLY A 191 6.03 -14.98 -1.60
CA GLY A 191 6.01 -15.02 -0.14
C GLY A 191 6.79 -13.88 0.51
N ALA A 192 6.59 -13.75 1.81
CA ALA A 192 7.43 -12.91 2.65
C ALA A 192 7.61 -13.53 4.04
N ALA A 193 8.80 -13.36 4.60
CA ALA A 193 9.05 -13.62 6.02
C ALA A 193 8.40 -12.51 6.84
N VAL A 194 7.96 -12.83 8.07
CA VAL A 194 7.32 -11.85 8.96
C VAL A 194 8.08 -11.75 10.27
N VAL A 195 8.49 -10.53 10.65
CA VAL A 195 9.23 -10.25 11.89
C VAL A 195 8.55 -9.14 12.70
N LEU A 196 7.85 -9.52 13.77
CA LEU A 196 7.25 -8.57 14.72
C LEU A 196 8.00 -8.60 16.06
N GLY A 197 8.00 -7.47 16.78
CA GLY A 197 8.58 -7.38 18.12
C GLY A 197 7.98 -8.37 19.14
N ALA A 198 6.69 -8.69 19.00
CA ALA A 198 5.99 -9.65 19.86
C ALA A 198 6.39 -11.11 19.61
N LEU A 199 6.99 -11.45 18.46
CA LEU A 199 7.39 -12.83 18.17
C LEU A 199 8.50 -13.30 19.11
N SER A 200 8.47 -14.59 19.44
CA SER A 200 9.54 -15.20 20.21
C SER A 200 10.88 -15.18 19.46
N PRO A 201 12.04 -15.15 20.15
CA PRO A 201 13.35 -15.30 19.53
C PRO A 201 13.41 -16.48 18.57
N ARG A 202 12.81 -17.62 18.94
CA ARG A 202 12.80 -18.83 18.12
C ARG A 202 12.01 -18.62 16.83
N THR A 203 10.78 -18.13 16.90
CA THR A 203 9.97 -17.84 15.70
C THR A 203 10.63 -16.79 14.82
N ARG A 204 11.20 -15.74 15.43
CA ARG A 204 11.91 -14.66 14.73
C ARG A 204 13.14 -15.18 13.98
N ASN A 205 13.97 -15.99 14.63
CA ASN A 205 15.14 -16.62 13.99
C ASN A 205 14.74 -17.58 12.88
N ALA A 206 13.67 -18.35 13.05
CA ALA A 206 13.17 -19.24 12.01
C ALA A 206 12.64 -18.47 10.78
N GLN A 207 11.96 -17.34 10.98
CA GLN A 207 11.52 -16.46 9.89
C GLN A 207 12.70 -15.77 9.18
N VAL A 208 13.73 -15.36 9.93
CA VAL A 208 14.97 -14.81 9.36
C VAL A 208 15.75 -15.89 8.60
N ALA A 209 15.84 -17.10 9.12
CA ALA A 209 16.51 -18.22 8.45
C ALA A 209 15.83 -18.54 7.10
N LEU A 210 14.50 -18.49 7.05
CA LEU A 210 13.72 -18.66 5.83
C LEU A 210 14.07 -17.58 4.77
N TYR A 211 14.23 -16.33 5.19
CA TYR A 211 14.68 -15.23 4.32
C TYR A 211 16.15 -15.39 3.88
N GLU A 212 17.07 -15.71 4.80
CA GLU A 212 18.49 -15.88 4.47
C GLU A 212 18.79 -17.10 3.60
N ALA A 213 18.00 -18.17 3.76
CA ALA A 213 18.06 -19.34 2.88
C ALA A 213 17.55 -19.05 1.46
N GLY A 214 16.94 -17.88 1.23
CA GLY A 214 16.33 -17.51 -0.04
C GLY A 214 15.05 -18.30 -0.33
N GLU A 215 14.36 -18.82 0.70
CA GLU A 215 13.01 -19.37 0.53
C GLU A 215 12.00 -18.26 0.21
N VAL A 216 12.28 -17.02 0.66
CA VAL A 216 11.55 -15.80 0.28
C VAL A 216 12.53 -14.64 0.05
N ASP A 217 12.24 -13.82 -0.95
CA ASP A 217 13.04 -12.64 -1.29
C ASP A 217 12.68 -11.40 -0.45
N TYR A 218 11.55 -11.43 0.26
CA TYR A 218 11.01 -10.26 0.96
C TYR A 218 10.80 -10.54 2.44
N LEU A 219 11.01 -9.52 3.25
CA LEU A 219 10.75 -9.52 4.68
C LEU A 219 9.79 -8.38 5.00
N VAL A 220 8.76 -8.63 5.82
CA VAL A 220 7.90 -7.59 6.37
C VAL A 220 8.10 -7.54 7.87
N ALA A 221 8.47 -6.38 8.41
CA ALA A 221 8.86 -6.26 9.80
C ALA A 221 8.34 -5.00 10.49
N SER A 222 8.30 -5.03 11.82
CA SER A 222 8.20 -3.81 12.64
C SER A 222 9.59 -3.20 12.88
N ASP A 223 9.63 -2.11 13.64
CA ASP A 223 10.84 -1.50 14.22
C ASP A 223 11.81 -2.49 14.89
N ALA A 224 11.33 -3.68 15.28
CA ALA A 224 12.15 -4.76 15.82
C ALA A 224 13.31 -5.18 14.90
N ILE A 225 13.23 -4.92 13.59
CA ILE A 225 14.33 -5.15 12.64
C ILE A 225 15.50 -4.16 12.85
N GLY A 226 15.21 -2.98 13.39
CA GLY A 226 16.18 -1.94 13.68
C GLY A 226 17.23 -2.37 14.70
N MET A 227 17.04 -3.48 15.40
CA MET A 227 17.92 -3.98 16.47
C MET A 227 18.04 -5.51 16.47
N GLY A 228 19.27 -6.03 16.37
CA GLY A 228 19.60 -7.38 16.83
C GLY A 228 19.21 -8.57 15.95
N LEU A 229 19.22 -8.41 14.63
CA LEU A 229 19.14 -9.52 13.68
C LEU A 229 20.21 -9.44 12.59
N ASN A 230 20.88 -10.56 12.35
CA ASN A 230 21.92 -10.70 11.33
C ASN A 230 21.31 -11.19 10.00
N MET A 231 20.71 -10.30 9.19
CA MET A 231 20.12 -10.56 7.86
C MET A 231 20.63 -9.66 6.71
N GLY A 232 20.98 -10.23 5.56
CA GLY A 232 21.45 -9.53 4.37
C GLY A 232 20.35 -8.77 3.63
N ILE A 233 20.05 -7.55 4.08
CA ILE A 233 19.07 -6.67 3.43
C ILE A 233 19.78 -5.72 2.46
N ASP A 234 19.28 -5.65 1.23
CA ASP A 234 19.82 -4.73 0.21
C ASP A 234 19.01 -3.43 0.15
N HIS A 235 17.71 -3.51 0.45
CA HIS A 235 16.79 -2.38 0.43
C HIS A 235 15.85 -2.35 1.62
N VAL A 236 15.67 -1.18 2.24
CA VAL A 236 14.66 -0.95 3.29
C VAL A 236 13.56 -0.03 2.78
N ALA A 237 12.31 -0.51 2.80
CA ALA A 237 11.14 0.22 2.35
C ALA A 237 10.23 0.60 3.53
N PHE A 238 9.90 1.88 3.70
CA PHE A 238 9.01 2.33 4.78
C PHE A 238 7.56 2.43 4.29
N SER A 239 6.64 1.65 4.88
CA SER A 239 5.22 1.73 4.56
C SER A 239 4.48 2.81 5.38
N SER A 240 5.11 3.30 6.44
CA SER A 240 4.64 4.37 7.32
C SER A 240 5.86 4.98 8.01
N VAL A 241 5.75 6.23 8.47
CA VAL A 241 6.70 6.86 9.41
C VAL A 241 6.02 7.29 10.70
N ARG A 242 4.82 6.78 10.96
CA ARG A 242 4.05 7.02 12.19
C ARG A 242 3.93 5.73 12.99
N LYS A 243 4.22 5.82 14.30
CA LYS A 243 4.10 4.70 15.24
C LYS A 243 3.30 5.09 16.49
N PHE A 244 2.77 4.09 17.17
CA PHE A 244 2.08 4.23 18.44
C PHE A 244 3.05 3.88 19.58
N ASP A 245 3.36 4.84 20.44
CA ASP A 245 4.27 4.66 21.58
C ASP A 245 3.50 4.27 22.87
N GLY A 246 2.39 3.53 22.75
CA GLY A 246 1.54 3.15 23.88
C GLY A 246 0.53 4.22 24.32
N ASN A 247 0.78 5.50 24.04
CA ASN A 247 -0.13 6.59 24.43
C ASN A 247 -0.70 7.35 23.22
N ASN A 248 0.15 7.80 22.29
CA ASN A 248 -0.24 8.59 21.12
C ASN A 248 0.48 8.09 19.86
N PHE A 249 -0.13 8.34 18.70
CA PHE A 249 0.53 8.18 17.41
C PHE A 249 1.44 9.38 17.13
N ARG A 250 2.74 9.13 16.94
CA ARG A 250 3.73 10.16 16.58
C ARG A 250 4.54 9.76 15.36
N TYR A 251 5.20 10.75 14.75
CA TYR A 251 6.21 10.49 13.74
C TYR A 251 7.49 9.90 14.36
N LEU A 252 8.17 9.06 13.59
CA LEU A 252 9.52 8.59 13.91
C LEU A 252 10.49 9.77 13.91
N LEU A 253 11.46 9.70 14.81
CA LEU A 253 12.60 10.61 14.78
C LEU A 253 13.53 10.22 13.62
N PRO A 254 14.26 11.18 13.02
CA PRO A 254 15.23 10.90 11.96
C PRO A 254 16.24 9.80 12.36
N SER A 255 16.67 9.79 13.62
CA SER A 255 17.56 8.76 14.17
C SER A 255 16.93 7.36 14.22
N GLU A 256 15.62 7.24 14.50
CA GLU A 256 14.90 5.96 14.45
C GLU A 256 14.79 5.46 13.01
N ILE A 257 14.52 6.36 12.05
CA ILE A 257 14.50 6.04 10.62
C ILE A 257 15.90 5.57 10.18
N ALA A 258 16.95 6.28 10.59
CA ALA A 258 18.34 5.92 10.28
C ALA A 258 18.75 4.55 10.82
N GLN A 259 18.30 4.21 12.03
CA GLN A 259 18.59 2.92 12.64
C GLN A 259 17.98 1.77 11.84
N ILE A 260 16.76 1.97 11.33
CA ILE A 260 16.04 0.98 10.51
C ILE A 260 16.61 0.95 9.09
N ALA A 261 16.73 2.10 8.42
CA ALA A 261 17.26 2.23 7.07
C ALA A 261 18.72 1.73 6.98
N GLY A 262 19.51 1.99 8.02
CA GLY A 262 20.89 1.54 8.14
C GLY A 262 21.05 0.03 8.27
N ARG A 263 19.97 -0.75 8.29
CA ARG A 263 20.00 -2.22 8.11
C ARG A 263 20.20 -2.64 6.66
N ALA A 264 19.91 -1.75 5.69
CA ALA A 264 20.26 -1.95 4.29
C ALA A 264 21.76 -1.79 4.07
N GLY A 265 22.35 -2.70 3.30
CA GLY A 265 23.79 -2.73 3.04
C GLY A 265 24.56 -3.24 4.25
N ARG A 266 25.55 -4.10 4.00
CA ARG A 266 26.35 -4.75 5.05
C ARG A 266 27.81 -4.86 4.65
N PHE A 267 28.69 -4.67 5.62
CA PHE A 267 30.13 -4.62 5.35
C PHE A 267 30.42 -3.62 4.22
N MET A 268 30.91 -4.10 3.08
CA MET A 268 31.28 -3.32 1.90
C MET A 268 30.14 -3.20 0.88
N SER A 269 29.01 -3.86 1.10
CA SER A 269 27.85 -3.78 0.21
C SER A 269 27.02 -2.56 0.54
N ASP A 270 26.82 -1.71 -0.46
CA ASP A 270 25.96 -0.54 -0.38
C ASP A 270 24.49 -0.95 -0.16
N GLY A 271 23.75 -0.10 0.54
CA GLY A 271 22.35 -0.29 0.85
C GLY A 271 21.51 0.83 0.27
N THR A 272 20.25 0.54 -0.02
CA THR A 272 19.29 1.57 -0.43
C THR A 272 18.10 1.65 0.52
N PHE A 273 17.47 2.82 0.59
CA PHE A 273 16.23 2.99 1.33
C PHE A 273 15.24 3.85 0.55
N GLY A 274 13.97 3.78 0.95
CA GLY A 274 12.93 4.62 0.39
C GLY A 274 11.56 4.33 1.01
N PRO A 275 10.58 5.20 0.80
CA PRO A 275 9.21 4.95 1.20
C PRO A 275 8.45 4.09 0.18
N THR A 276 7.35 3.48 0.60
CA THR A 276 6.39 2.91 -0.35
C THR A 276 5.63 4.02 -1.07
N ALA A 277 5.08 3.71 -2.24
CA ALA A 277 4.31 4.69 -3.02
C ALA A 277 3.13 5.31 -2.26
N ASP A 278 2.53 4.57 -1.31
CA ASP A 278 1.40 5.05 -0.51
C ASP A 278 1.79 6.13 0.50
N LEU A 279 3.06 6.13 0.94
CA LEU A 279 3.56 7.12 1.90
C LEU A 279 4.00 8.42 1.21
N GLY A 280 4.38 8.36 -0.06
CA GLY A 280 4.98 9.48 -0.79
C GLY A 280 6.48 9.63 -0.51
N PRO A 281 7.18 10.57 -1.19
CA PRO A 281 8.60 10.80 -1.00
C PRO A 281 8.92 11.38 0.39
N PHE A 282 10.15 11.17 0.85
CA PHE A 282 10.68 11.88 2.02
C PHE A 282 11.13 13.29 1.65
N ASP A 283 11.17 14.17 2.65
CA ASP A 283 11.69 15.53 2.51
C ASP A 283 13.21 15.51 2.29
N ASP A 284 13.72 16.46 1.50
CA ASP A 284 15.14 16.51 1.10
C ASP A 284 16.08 16.63 2.32
N GLU A 285 15.71 17.42 3.34
CA GLU A 285 16.48 17.57 4.58
C GLU A 285 16.59 16.26 5.36
N LEU A 286 15.51 15.46 5.39
CA LEU A 286 15.52 14.14 6.01
C LEU A 286 16.41 13.18 5.22
N ILE A 287 16.35 13.21 3.88
CA ILE A 287 17.19 12.38 3.02
C ILE A 287 18.66 12.68 3.26
N GLU A 288 19.06 13.95 3.22
CA GLU A 288 20.44 14.39 3.45
C GLU A 288 20.93 13.96 4.85
N SER A 289 20.10 14.14 5.88
CA SER A 289 20.41 13.71 7.24
C SER A 289 20.64 12.19 7.35
N LEU A 290 19.86 11.39 6.62
CA LEU A 290 19.96 9.93 6.61
C LEU A 290 21.19 9.42 5.84
N GLU A 291 21.51 10.02 4.69
CA GLU A 291 22.66 9.64 3.87
C GLU A 291 24.00 10.03 4.52
N ASN A 292 24.05 11.20 5.18
CA ASN A 292 25.24 11.73 5.84
C ASN A 292 25.36 11.33 7.33
N HIS A 293 24.40 10.59 7.87
CA HIS A 293 24.31 10.22 9.30
C HIS A 293 24.41 11.41 10.26
N SER A 294 23.87 12.56 9.86
CA SER A 294 23.88 13.79 10.65
C SER A 294 22.56 13.94 11.39
N PHE A 295 22.60 13.94 12.73
CA PHE A 295 21.40 14.01 13.57
C PHE A 295 21.63 14.89 14.79
N ASP A 296 20.54 15.49 15.28
CA ASP A 296 20.56 16.28 16.49
C ASP A 296 21.06 15.49 17.70
N SER A 297 21.84 16.18 18.53
CA SER A 297 22.30 15.62 19.81
C SER A 297 21.13 15.36 20.76
N LEU A 298 21.23 14.30 21.55
CA LEU A 298 20.28 14.05 22.63
C LEU A 298 20.54 15.01 23.79
N TYR A 299 19.49 15.69 24.23
CA TYR A 299 19.56 16.68 25.32
C TYR A 299 19.17 16.14 26.70
N SER A 300 18.42 15.04 26.75
CA SER A 300 18.02 14.42 28.03
C SER A 300 17.93 12.89 27.92
N LEU A 301 18.26 12.20 29.01
CA LEU A 301 18.14 10.73 29.15
C LEU A 301 17.09 10.37 30.20
N PHE A 302 16.43 9.22 30.05
CA PHE A 302 15.51 8.74 31.07
C PHE A 302 16.24 8.20 32.29
N TRP A 303 15.74 8.52 33.47
CA TRP A 303 16.37 8.21 34.75
C TRP A 303 15.33 7.80 35.79
N ARG A 304 15.76 6.94 36.71
CA ARG A 304 15.04 6.52 37.92
C ARG A 304 16.05 6.37 39.06
N SER A 305 15.65 6.73 40.28
CA SER A 305 16.51 6.52 41.44
C SER A 305 16.83 5.03 41.65
N ASN A 306 18.10 4.72 41.92
CA ASN A 306 18.55 3.40 42.37
C ASN A 306 18.63 3.29 43.90
N LYS A 307 18.47 4.41 44.63
CA LYS A 307 18.42 4.46 46.09
C LYS A 307 16.97 4.30 46.53
N LEU A 308 16.53 3.04 46.59
CA LEU A 308 15.15 2.68 46.95
C LEU A 308 14.99 2.51 48.46
N ASP A 309 13.92 3.10 49.01
CA ASP A 309 13.57 3.00 50.43
C ASP A 309 12.48 1.93 50.62
N PHE A 310 12.85 0.81 51.23
CA PHE A 310 11.94 -0.32 51.46
C PHE A 310 11.21 -0.24 52.81
N SER A 311 11.33 0.84 53.59
CA SER A 311 10.70 0.94 54.92
C SER A 311 9.17 0.80 54.92
N SER A 312 8.51 1.26 53.86
CA SER A 312 7.07 1.08 53.64
C SER A 312 6.76 1.18 52.14
N PRO A 313 5.60 0.69 51.65
CA PRO A 313 5.20 0.86 50.26
C PRO A 313 5.13 2.34 49.83
N ILE A 314 4.76 3.23 50.76
CA ILE A 314 4.69 4.68 50.54
C ILE A 314 6.09 5.30 50.44
N SER A 315 7.03 4.86 51.28
CA SER A 315 8.43 5.29 51.20
C SER A 315 9.08 4.82 49.90
N LEU A 316 8.80 3.59 49.47
CA LEU A 316 9.27 3.05 48.19
C LEU A 316 8.75 3.90 47.03
N LYS A 317 7.44 4.18 46.99
CA LYS A 317 6.84 5.10 46.03
C LYS A 317 7.58 6.44 46.02
N ARG A 318 7.77 7.07 47.19
CA ARG A 318 8.47 8.37 47.28
C ARG A 318 9.89 8.30 46.74
N SER A 319 10.63 7.24 47.03
CA SER A 319 12.00 7.04 46.53
C SER A 319 12.05 6.84 45.00
N LEU A 320 11.06 6.16 44.42
CA LEU A 320 10.89 6.04 42.96
C LEU A 320 10.46 7.36 42.31
N GLU A 321 9.77 8.22 43.06
CA GLU A 321 9.29 9.53 42.61
C GLU A 321 10.34 10.64 42.67
N THR A 322 11.53 10.36 43.18
CA THR A 322 12.65 11.30 43.32
C THR A 322 12.94 12.05 42.00
N SER A 323 13.18 13.36 42.11
CA SER A 323 13.58 14.19 40.97
C SER A 323 14.97 13.82 40.46
N PRO A 324 15.22 13.89 39.15
CA PRO A 324 16.56 13.70 38.60
C PRO A 324 17.58 14.69 39.18
N PRO A 325 18.84 14.28 39.39
CA PRO A 325 19.85 15.11 40.03
C PRO A 325 20.44 16.20 39.12
N THR A 326 20.27 16.09 37.80
CA THR A 326 20.80 17.03 36.80
C THR A 326 19.78 17.30 35.70
N ASN A 327 19.95 18.41 34.97
CA ASN A 327 19.04 18.83 33.89
C ASN A 327 19.12 17.93 32.65
N GLU A 328 20.23 17.22 32.47
CA GLU A 328 20.43 16.21 31.42
C GLU A 328 19.64 14.92 31.68
N LEU A 329 19.05 14.77 32.86
CA LEU A 329 18.28 13.60 33.22
C LEU A 329 16.81 13.97 33.36
N ARG A 330 15.94 13.17 32.74
CA ARG A 330 14.48 13.28 32.87
C ARG A 330 13.95 12.04 33.57
N ARG A 331 12.94 12.23 34.41
CA ARG A 331 12.30 11.10 35.09
C ARG A 331 11.63 10.17 34.05
N VAL A 332 11.77 8.86 34.26
CA VAL A 332 11.06 7.84 33.47
C VAL A 332 9.55 8.07 33.54
N ARG A 333 8.86 7.79 32.42
CA ARG A 333 7.38 7.79 32.40
C ARG A 333 6.85 6.65 33.28
N VAL A 334 5.54 6.65 33.52
CA VAL A 334 4.84 5.56 34.23
C VAL A 334 5.17 4.24 33.52
N SER A 335 6.01 3.42 34.14
CA SER A 335 6.39 2.09 33.68
C SER A 335 5.46 1.03 34.26
N ASP A 336 5.40 -0.15 33.64
CA ASP A 336 4.51 -1.23 34.04
C ASP A 336 4.71 -1.66 35.49
N ASP A 337 5.96 -1.73 35.93
CA ASP A 337 6.31 -2.08 37.32
C ASP A 337 5.82 -1.05 38.33
N TYR A 338 5.91 0.24 37.99
CA TYR A 338 5.37 1.32 38.79
C TYR A 338 3.83 1.30 38.79
N GLY A 339 3.20 1.05 37.65
CA GLY A 339 1.74 0.87 37.55
C GLY A 339 1.25 -0.30 38.41
N ALA A 340 1.97 -1.42 38.40
CA ALA A 340 1.70 -2.57 39.24
C ALA A 340 1.85 -2.25 40.73
N LEU A 341 2.89 -1.50 41.10
CA LEU A 341 3.09 -1.04 42.48
C LEU A 341 1.95 -0.12 42.94
N MET A 342 1.55 0.86 42.13
CA MET A 342 0.45 1.78 42.46
C MET A 342 -0.87 1.02 42.61
N ALA A 343 -1.13 0.04 41.75
CA ALA A 343 -2.28 -0.85 41.90
C ALA A 343 -2.20 -1.65 43.22
N CYS A 344 -1.03 -2.12 43.62
CA CYS A 344 -0.85 -2.84 44.88
C CYS A 344 -1.02 -1.93 46.12
N ILE A 345 -0.51 -0.69 46.08
CA ILE A 345 -0.66 0.29 47.16
C ILE A 345 -2.14 0.65 47.38
N SER A 346 -2.94 0.70 46.31
CA SER A 346 -4.39 0.95 46.41
C SER A 346 -5.20 -0.24 46.93
N ALA A 347 -4.59 -1.39 47.18
CA ALA A 347 -5.26 -2.60 47.66
C ALA A 347 -5.00 -2.80 49.17
N PRO A 348 -6.02 -2.63 50.04
CA PRO A 348 -5.83 -2.67 51.51
C PRO A 348 -5.21 -3.98 52.00
N ASP A 349 -5.66 -5.10 51.44
CA ASP A 349 -5.17 -6.44 51.76
C ASP A 349 -3.69 -6.67 51.42
N ILE A 350 -3.14 -5.94 50.45
CA ILE A 350 -1.71 -5.97 50.14
C ILE A 350 -0.93 -5.08 51.10
N MET A 351 -1.48 -3.91 51.43
CA MET A 351 -0.89 -2.97 52.39
C MET A 351 -0.76 -3.60 53.79
N ASP A 352 -1.77 -4.35 54.23
CA ASP A 352 -1.77 -5.05 55.51
C ASP A 352 -0.69 -6.16 55.59
N MET A 353 -0.27 -6.71 54.43
CA MET A 353 0.82 -7.69 54.34
C MET A 353 2.21 -7.04 54.21
N ALA A 354 2.29 -5.85 53.60
CA ALA A 354 3.55 -5.17 53.27
C ALA A 354 4.05 -4.27 54.41
N THR A 355 4.19 -4.84 55.61
CA THR A 355 4.51 -4.08 56.85
C THR A 355 5.98 -4.09 57.24
N SER A 356 6.78 -5.03 56.72
CA SER A 356 8.24 -5.11 56.97
C SER A 356 9.07 -4.73 55.74
N PRO A 357 10.33 -4.29 55.91
CA PRO A 357 11.21 -3.95 54.79
C PRO A 357 11.42 -5.10 53.79
N GLU A 358 11.48 -6.34 54.28
CA GLU A 358 11.60 -7.55 53.45
C GLU A 358 10.33 -7.78 52.61
N ALA A 359 9.15 -7.59 53.22
CA ALA A 359 7.87 -7.72 52.51
C ALA A 359 7.72 -6.65 51.43
N VAL A 360 8.13 -5.41 51.68
CA VAL A 360 8.11 -4.33 50.69
C VAL A 360 9.11 -4.59 49.55
N ARG A 361 10.29 -5.14 49.87
CA ARG A 361 11.27 -5.56 48.85
C ARG A 361 10.71 -6.67 47.96
N LEU A 362 10.08 -7.69 48.56
CA LEU A 362 9.43 -8.76 47.82
C LEU A 362 8.26 -8.24 46.98
N LEU A 363 7.45 -7.32 47.50
CA LEU A 363 6.38 -6.66 46.76
C LEU A 363 6.94 -5.99 45.50
N TRP A 364 8.03 -5.24 45.65
CA TRP A 364 8.68 -4.59 44.52
C TRP A 364 9.21 -5.60 43.49
N GLU A 365 9.82 -6.70 43.93
CA GLU A 365 10.27 -7.76 43.03
C GLU A 365 9.12 -8.41 42.24
N VAL A 366 7.97 -8.61 42.88
CA VAL A 366 6.76 -9.15 42.23
C VAL A 366 6.14 -8.12 41.27
N CYS A 367 6.15 -6.83 41.61
CA CYS A 367 5.69 -5.76 40.71
C CYS A 367 6.56 -5.65 39.44
N ARG A 368 7.83 -6.09 39.49
CA ARG A 368 8.74 -6.10 38.34
C ARG A 368 8.55 -7.28 37.39
N ILE A 369 7.56 -8.16 37.61
CA ILE A 369 7.20 -9.20 36.64
C ILE A 369 6.68 -8.52 35.36
N PRO A 370 7.32 -8.73 34.19
CA PRO A 370 6.93 -8.07 32.95
C PRO A 370 5.54 -8.48 32.45
N ASP A 371 4.78 -7.53 31.91
CA ASP A 371 3.54 -7.82 31.19
C ASP A 371 3.83 -8.07 29.71
N PHE A 372 4.22 -9.29 29.37
CA PHE A 372 4.51 -9.65 27.97
C PHE A 372 3.28 -9.60 27.05
N ALA A 373 2.07 -9.59 27.60
CA ALA A 373 0.82 -9.60 26.83
C ALA A 373 0.32 -8.18 26.51
N GLY A 374 0.77 -7.16 27.24
CA GLY A 374 0.28 -5.79 27.12
C GLY A 374 -1.23 -5.69 27.40
N ASP A 375 -1.70 -6.43 28.41
CA ASP A 375 -3.12 -6.67 28.61
C ASP A 375 -3.83 -5.50 29.31
N LEU A 376 -4.65 -4.77 28.55
CA LEU A 376 -5.52 -3.71 29.06
C LEU A 376 -6.64 -4.22 30.00
N SER A 377 -6.91 -5.54 30.05
CA SER A 377 -7.98 -6.13 30.88
C SER A 377 -7.64 -6.24 32.38
N GLY A 378 -6.40 -5.86 32.75
CA GLY A 378 -5.90 -5.91 34.13
C GLY A 378 -5.68 -7.32 34.66
N SER A 379 -5.59 -8.34 33.79
CA SER A 379 -5.32 -9.72 34.23
C SER A 379 -3.93 -9.87 34.83
N HIS A 380 -2.93 -9.16 34.27
CA HIS A 380 -1.57 -9.12 34.79
C HIS A 380 -1.52 -8.59 36.23
N LEU A 381 -2.21 -7.48 36.50
CA LEU A 381 -2.28 -6.91 37.85
C LEU A 381 -2.90 -7.88 38.86
N ARG A 382 -3.91 -8.67 38.44
CA ARG A 382 -4.49 -9.73 39.29
C ARG A 382 -3.48 -10.85 39.55
N LEU A 383 -2.69 -11.24 38.56
CA LEU A 383 -1.62 -12.24 38.70
C LEU A 383 -0.54 -11.77 39.68
N VAL A 384 -0.02 -10.55 39.50
CA VAL A 384 0.99 -9.92 40.39
C VAL A 384 0.51 -9.94 41.84
N ARG A 385 -0.70 -9.43 42.11
CA ARG A 385 -1.29 -9.45 43.46
C ARG A 385 -1.45 -10.86 44.02
N ARG A 386 -1.83 -11.83 43.17
CA ARG A 386 -2.00 -13.23 43.59
C ARG A 386 -0.67 -13.87 43.94
N ILE A 387 0.37 -13.67 43.14
CA ILE A 387 1.73 -14.18 43.39
C ILE A 387 2.25 -13.61 44.70
N TYR A 388 2.14 -12.30 44.92
CA TYR A 388 2.56 -11.67 46.18
C TYR A 388 1.86 -12.32 47.38
N LYS A 389 0.54 -12.50 47.32
CA LYS A 389 -0.22 -13.19 48.40
C LYS A 389 0.25 -14.61 48.66
N PHE A 390 0.62 -15.38 47.62
CA PHE A 390 1.16 -16.72 47.82
C PHE A 390 2.51 -16.69 48.53
N LEU A 391 3.39 -15.76 48.14
CA LEU A 391 4.71 -15.62 48.73
C LEU A 391 4.66 -15.06 50.16
N MET A 392 3.58 -14.39 50.55
CA MET A 392 3.33 -13.95 51.94
C MET A 392 2.68 -15.03 52.82
N THR A 393 2.36 -16.21 52.28
CA THR A 393 1.89 -17.34 53.11
C THR A 393 3.03 -17.99 53.87
N ALA A 394 2.74 -18.82 54.88
CA ALA A 394 3.74 -19.55 55.66
C ALA A 394 4.68 -20.44 54.81
N LYS A 395 4.28 -20.83 53.59
CA LYS A 395 5.12 -21.64 52.69
C LYS A 395 6.11 -20.80 51.88
N CYS A 396 5.93 -19.47 51.81
CA CYS A 396 6.73 -18.53 51.01
C CYS A 396 6.92 -18.94 49.53
N ARG A 397 5.98 -19.70 48.97
CA ARG A 397 6.10 -20.29 47.62
C ARG A 397 4.75 -20.28 46.90
N ILE A 398 4.80 -20.27 45.57
CA ILE A 398 3.62 -20.42 44.72
C ILE A 398 3.16 -21.88 44.77
N PRO A 399 1.87 -22.18 45.04
CA PRO A 399 1.37 -23.54 45.10
C PRO A 399 1.59 -24.31 43.79
N PRO A 400 2.13 -25.55 43.83
CA PRO A 400 2.34 -26.37 42.64
C PRO A 400 1.06 -26.58 41.80
N GLU A 401 -0.11 -26.68 42.43
CA GLU A 401 -1.39 -26.86 41.73
C GLU A 401 -1.75 -25.64 40.89
N TYR A 402 -1.37 -24.44 41.34
CA TYR A 402 -1.68 -23.19 40.65
C TYR A 402 -0.89 -23.08 39.34
N ILE A 403 0.42 -23.30 39.41
CA ILE A 403 1.29 -23.28 38.22
C ILE A 403 0.97 -24.44 37.27
N ASN A 404 0.65 -25.63 37.77
CA ASN A 404 0.19 -26.75 36.93
C ASN A 404 -1.10 -26.43 36.18
N ARG A 405 -2.08 -25.81 36.84
CA ARG A 405 -3.33 -25.41 36.18
C ARG A 405 -3.09 -24.35 35.10
N ALA A 406 -2.22 -23.37 35.38
CA ALA A 406 -1.83 -22.35 34.40
C ALA A 406 -1.11 -22.98 33.20
N PHE A 407 -0.13 -23.85 33.45
CA PHE A 407 0.61 -24.58 32.43
C PHE A 407 -0.30 -25.43 31.54
N ASN A 408 -1.18 -26.24 32.13
CA ASN A 408 -2.10 -27.11 31.39
C ASN A 408 -3.07 -26.34 30.50
N ARG A 409 -3.46 -25.12 30.90
CA ARG A 409 -4.29 -24.23 30.08
C ARG A 409 -3.52 -23.69 28.87
N LEU A 410 -2.22 -23.42 29.03
CA LEU A 410 -1.35 -22.86 27.99
C LEU A 410 -0.74 -23.93 27.06
N ASN A 411 -0.67 -25.19 27.51
CA ASN A 411 -0.11 -26.32 26.75
C ASN A 411 -1.06 -26.83 25.67
N ARG A 412 -1.34 -25.95 24.71
CA ARG A 412 -2.25 -26.17 23.58
C ARG A 412 -1.67 -25.49 22.34
N ILE A 413 -1.55 -26.24 21.24
CA ILE A 413 -0.94 -25.76 19.98
C ILE A 413 -1.98 -25.36 18.92
N ASP A 414 -3.27 -25.56 19.20
CA ASP A 414 -4.38 -25.13 18.35
C ASP A 414 -4.57 -23.61 18.38
N GLY A 415 -5.05 -23.04 17.29
CA GLY A 415 -5.41 -21.62 17.21
C GLY A 415 -4.76 -20.91 16.03
N ASP A 416 -5.14 -19.66 15.85
CA ASP A 416 -4.53 -18.76 14.87
C ASP A 416 -3.26 -18.08 15.42
N ILE A 417 -2.63 -17.26 14.58
CA ILE A 417 -1.40 -16.52 14.89
C ILE A 417 -1.55 -15.68 16.17
N ASP A 418 -2.68 -15.00 16.34
CA ASP A 418 -2.92 -14.12 17.48
C ASP A 418 -3.09 -14.94 18.77
N THR A 419 -3.86 -16.04 18.71
CA THR A 419 -4.01 -16.98 19.83
C THR A 419 -2.67 -17.55 20.29
N LEU A 420 -1.84 -18.00 19.36
CA LEU A 420 -0.51 -18.54 19.68
C LEU A 420 0.42 -17.47 20.24
N THR A 421 0.40 -16.26 19.68
CA THR A 421 1.22 -15.13 20.16
C THR A 421 0.84 -14.76 21.60
N SER A 422 -0.46 -14.64 21.91
CA SER A 422 -0.93 -14.37 23.28
C SER A 422 -0.56 -15.50 24.25
N ARG A 423 -0.61 -16.78 23.83
CA ARG A 423 -0.18 -17.91 24.66
C ARG A 423 1.32 -17.87 24.93
N ILE A 424 2.16 -17.59 23.93
CA ILE A 424 3.61 -17.43 24.09
C ILE A 424 3.92 -16.31 25.09
N ALA A 425 3.25 -15.16 24.98
CA ALA A 425 3.38 -14.07 25.94
C ALA A 425 3.07 -14.52 27.37
N ALA A 426 1.95 -15.24 27.58
CA ALA A 426 1.60 -15.77 28.89
C ALA A 426 2.60 -16.81 29.42
N VAL A 427 3.14 -17.68 28.55
CA VAL A 427 4.19 -18.64 28.92
C VAL A 427 5.46 -17.91 29.36
N ARG A 428 5.85 -16.82 28.71
CA ARG A 428 7.03 -16.02 29.09
C ARG A 428 6.92 -15.42 30.49
N THR A 429 5.73 -14.97 30.90
CA THR A 429 5.50 -14.55 32.29
C THR A 429 5.82 -15.69 33.26
N TRP A 430 5.40 -16.92 32.94
CA TRP A 430 5.71 -18.10 33.75
C TRP A 430 7.17 -18.54 33.66
N THR A 431 7.83 -18.41 32.50
CA THR A 431 9.26 -18.63 32.36
C THR A 431 10.04 -17.65 33.25
N TYR A 432 9.69 -16.37 33.24
CA TYR A 432 10.30 -15.37 34.12
C TYR A 432 10.12 -15.72 35.61
N VAL A 433 8.91 -16.08 36.01
CA VAL A 433 8.61 -16.55 37.38
C VAL A 433 9.41 -17.81 37.72
N SER A 434 9.60 -18.72 36.77
CA SER A 434 10.34 -19.97 37.00
C SER A 434 11.82 -19.77 37.32
N HIS A 435 12.42 -18.65 36.88
CA HIS A 435 13.80 -18.28 37.23
C HIS A 435 13.97 -17.74 38.66
N ARG A 436 12.87 -17.47 39.36
CA ARG A 436 12.89 -17.09 40.78
C ARG A 436 12.93 -18.35 41.64
N SER A 437 14.13 -18.86 41.89
CA SER A 437 14.37 -20.12 42.61
C SER A 437 13.71 -20.19 43.99
N GLU A 438 13.57 -19.05 44.66
CA GLU A 438 12.95 -18.96 45.99
C GLU A 438 11.41 -19.04 45.93
N TRP A 439 10.80 -18.78 44.78
CA TRP A 439 9.34 -18.68 44.65
C TRP A 439 8.65 -20.02 44.36
N LEU A 440 9.41 -21.04 43.95
CA LEU A 440 8.90 -22.35 43.52
C LEU A 440 9.62 -23.49 44.25
N GLU A 441 8.93 -24.62 44.45
CA GLU A 441 9.53 -25.85 45.02
C GLU A 441 10.53 -26.49 44.06
N ASP A 442 10.15 -26.68 42.79
CA ASP A 442 10.97 -27.25 41.72
C ASP A 442 11.23 -26.24 40.60
N SER A 443 12.09 -25.25 40.86
CA SER A 443 12.40 -24.19 39.89
C SER A 443 13.04 -24.73 38.61
N ALA A 444 13.95 -25.70 38.71
CA ALA A 444 14.65 -26.27 37.55
C ALA A 444 13.71 -27.06 36.63
N GLY A 445 12.85 -27.92 37.19
CA GLY A 445 11.86 -28.66 36.40
C GLY A 445 10.82 -27.73 35.76
N TRP A 446 10.42 -26.66 36.44
CA TRP A 446 9.52 -25.66 35.86
C TRP A 446 10.17 -24.87 34.71
N GLN A 447 11.41 -24.43 34.86
CA GLN A 447 12.16 -23.75 33.80
C GLN A 447 12.23 -24.61 32.53
N GLN A 448 12.55 -25.91 32.68
CA GLN A 448 12.58 -26.83 31.54
C GLN A 448 11.20 -26.94 30.88
N LYS A 449 10.14 -27.20 31.66
CA LYS A 449 8.77 -27.34 31.13
C LYS A 449 8.29 -26.08 30.40
N THR A 450 8.50 -24.89 30.96
CA THR A 450 8.05 -23.64 30.34
C THR A 450 8.85 -23.32 29.07
N ASN A 451 10.16 -23.62 29.06
CA ASN A 451 11.00 -23.45 27.87
C ASN A 451 10.61 -24.42 26.75
N GLU A 452 10.36 -25.70 27.06
CA GLU A 452 9.86 -26.68 26.10
C GLU A 452 8.50 -26.25 25.52
N LEU A 453 7.61 -25.73 26.36
CA LEU A 453 6.32 -25.22 25.92
C LEU A 453 6.46 -23.97 25.03
N GLU A 454 7.30 -22.99 25.40
CA GLU A 454 7.56 -21.81 24.58
C GLU A 454 8.11 -22.24 23.21
N ASN A 455 9.05 -23.18 23.18
CA ASN A 455 9.61 -23.72 21.93
C ASN A 455 8.52 -24.36 21.06
N LYS A 456 7.69 -25.23 21.65
CA LYS A 456 6.60 -25.92 20.94
C LYS A 456 5.58 -24.94 20.36
N LEU A 457 5.18 -23.92 21.12
CA LEU A 457 4.27 -22.87 20.65
C LEU A 457 4.92 -21.99 19.58
N SER A 458 6.22 -21.69 19.72
CA SER A 458 6.98 -20.90 18.74
C SER A 458 7.12 -21.60 17.40
N ASP A 459 7.32 -22.91 17.41
CA ASP A 459 7.38 -23.75 16.20
C ASP A 459 6.01 -23.83 15.52
N ALA A 460 4.93 -24.00 16.30
CA ALA A 460 3.56 -23.94 15.78
C ALA A 460 3.25 -22.57 15.14
N LEU A 461 3.63 -21.48 15.82
CA LEU A 461 3.47 -20.12 15.30
C LEU A 461 4.25 -19.90 14.01
N HIS A 462 5.51 -20.37 13.95
CA HIS A 462 6.29 -20.34 12.72
C HIS A 462 5.59 -21.10 11.59
N GLY A 463 5.06 -22.29 11.87
CA GLY A 463 4.27 -23.07 10.91
C GLY A 463 3.07 -22.29 10.36
N CYS A 464 2.27 -21.66 11.24
CA CYS A 464 1.14 -20.83 10.84
C CYS A 464 1.54 -19.61 9.99
N LEU A 465 2.63 -18.93 10.37
CA LEU A 465 3.16 -17.80 9.60
C LEU A 465 3.62 -18.24 8.21
N THR A 466 4.40 -19.32 8.13
CA THR A 466 4.88 -19.87 6.86
C THR A 466 3.73 -20.33 5.98
N GLN A 467 2.75 -21.07 6.52
CA GLN A 467 1.57 -21.50 5.76
C GLN A 467 0.75 -20.33 5.22
N ARG A 468 0.65 -19.24 6.00
CA ARG A 468 -0.16 -18.07 5.63
C ARG A 468 0.55 -17.15 4.64
N PHE A 469 1.87 -16.96 4.77
CA PHE A 469 2.62 -15.91 4.08
C PHE A 469 3.67 -16.40 3.09
N VAL A 470 3.84 -17.72 2.92
CA VAL A 470 4.78 -18.31 1.97
C VAL A 470 4.05 -19.26 1.03
N ASP A 471 4.21 -19.05 -0.27
CA ASP A 471 3.78 -19.98 -1.31
C ASP A 471 5.03 -20.59 -1.96
N ARG A 472 5.40 -21.79 -1.50
CA ARG A 472 6.65 -22.46 -1.90
C ARG A 472 6.69 -22.75 -3.40
N GLU A 473 5.56 -23.06 -4.04
CA GLU A 473 5.54 -23.36 -5.47
C GLU A 473 5.81 -22.10 -6.29
N THR A 474 5.14 -21.00 -5.94
CA THR A 474 5.35 -19.70 -6.56
C THR A 474 6.77 -19.16 -6.28
N ALA A 475 7.30 -19.33 -5.07
CA ALA A 475 8.66 -18.92 -4.71
C ALA A 475 9.73 -19.70 -5.50
N VAL A 476 9.57 -21.02 -5.65
CA VAL A 476 10.47 -21.87 -6.45
C VAL A 476 10.36 -21.54 -7.94
N LEU A 477 9.16 -21.23 -8.45
CA LEU A 477 8.96 -20.81 -9.84
C LEU A 477 9.69 -19.49 -10.14
N VAL A 478 9.51 -18.48 -9.27
CA VAL A 478 10.21 -17.18 -9.37
C VAL A 478 11.73 -17.37 -9.31
N ARG A 479 12.22 -18.32 -8.50
CA ARG A 479 13.65 -18.65 -8.43
C ARG A 479 14.16 -19.39 -9.66
N ARG A 480 13.44 -20.39 -10.18
CA ARG A 480 13.84 -21.15 -11.38
C ARG A 480 13.90 -20.29 -12.63
N LEU A 481 13.15 -19.19 -12.68
CA LEU A 481 13.25 -18.17 -13.73
C LEU A 481 14.55 -17.35 -13.67
N ARG A 482 15.33 -17.39 -12.57
CA ARG A 482 16.62 -16.69 -12.43
C ARG A 482 17.84 -17.53 -12.82
N ASP A 483 17.79 -18.85 -12.69
CA ASP A 483 18.99 -19.72 -12.60
C ASP A 483 19.41 -20.44 -13.91
N ARG A 484 18.98 -20.05 -15.12
CA ARG A 484 19.45 -20.72 -16.36
C ARG A 484 20.20 -19.79 -17.31
N GLU A 485 21.36 -20.27 -17.77
CA GLU A 485 22.14 -19.66 -18.85
C GLU A 485 21.26 -19.44 -20.10
N PRO A 486 21.47 -18.33 -20.83
CA PRO A 486 20.60 -17.97 -21.93
C PRO A 486 20.79 -18.92 -23.12
N LEU A 487 19.72 -19.63 -23.47
CA LEU A 487 19.58 -20.30 -24.75
C LEU A 487 19.72 -19.27 -25.90
N LEU A 488 20.50 -19.60 -26.92
CA LEU A 488 20.65 -18.78 -28.12
C LEU A 488 19.39 -18.91 -28.97
N ALA A 489 18.68 -17.80 -29.11
CA ALA A 489 17.45 -17.72 -29.90
C ALA A 489 17.55 -16.54 -30.87
N GLY A 490 17.04 -16.71 -32.09
CA GLY A 490 17.16 -15.76 -33.19
C GLY A 490 15.83 -15.53 -33.92
N LEU A 491 15.65 -14.32 -34.45
CA LEU A 491 14.47 -13.91 -35.22
C LEU A 491 14.83 -13.85 -36.71
N SER A 492 14.05 -14.50 -37.56
CA SER A 492 14.15 -14.34 -39.02
C SER A 492 13.37 -13.10 -39.49
N ALA A 493 13.75 -12.53 -40.64
CA ALA A 493 13.11 -11.37 -41.26
C ALA A 493 11.60 -11.53 -41.49
N ASP A 494 11.13 -12.77 -41.60
CA ASP A 494 9.73 -13.14 -41.86
C ASP A 494 8.88 -13.23 -40.56
N GLY A 495 9.47 -12.94 -39.40
CA GLY A 495 8.77 -12.99 -38.10
C GLY A 495 8.76 -14.36 -37.42
N LYS A 496 9.56 -15.32 -37.91
CA LYS A 496 9.77 -16.64 -37.32
C LYS A 496 10.82 -16.58 -36.20
N ILE A 497 10.53 -17.24 -35.08
CA ILE A 497 11.44 -17.36 -33.94
C ILE A 497 12.07 -18.75 -33.96
N THR A 498 13.40 -18.77 -33.86
CA THR A 498 14.21 -19.98 -33.75
C THR A 498 14.91 -20.02 -32.40
N VAL A 499 15.01 -21.19 -31.78
CA VAL A 499 15.80 -21.44 -30.56
C VAL A 499 16.74 -22.60 -30.86
N GLU A 500 18.04 -22.39 -30.70
CA GLU A 500 19.09 -23.39 -31.03
C GLU A 500 18.99 -23.94 -32.47
N GLY A 501 18.57 -23.09 -33.42
CA GLY A 501 18.42 -23.46 -34.83
C GLY A 501 17.09 -24.13 -35.20
N ASN A 502 16.19 -24.40 -34.24
CA ASN A 502 14.88 -25.00 -34.49
C ASN A 502 13.76 -23.96 -34.47
N GLU A 503 12.83 -24.03 -35.42
CA GLU A 503 11.68 -23.11 -35.54
C GLU A 503 10.60 -23.42 -34.47
N VAL A 504 10.39 -22.48 -33.55
CA VAL A 504 9.45 -22.63 -32.41
C VAL A 504 8.12 -21.88 -32.61
N GLY A 505 8.03 -20.92 -33.53
CA GLY A 505 6.79 -20.21 -33.81
C GLY A 505 6.99 -18.90 -34.56
N TRP A 506 5.96 -18.07 -34.62
CA TRP A 506 5.99 -16.77 -35.28
C TRP A 506 5.25 -15.68 -34.48
N LEU A 507 5.51 -14.41 -34.81
CA LEU A 507 4.93 -13.23 -34.14
C LEU A 507 3.84 -12.54 -34.97
N GLU A 508 2.59 -12.61 -34.50
CA GLU A 508 1.45 -11.83 -35.03
C GLU A 508 1.20 -10.57 -34.19
N GLY A 509 1.48 -9.38 -34.72
CA GLY A 509 1.37 -8.12 -33.96
C GLY A 509 2.31 -8.08 -32.74
N PHE A 510 1.78 -8.19 -31.53
CA PHE A 510 2.55 -8.35 -30.29
C PHE A 510 2.37 -9.73 -29.63
N ASN A 511 1.70 -10.65 -30.32
CA ASN A 511 1.36 -11.97 -29.80
C ASN A 511 2.22 -13.05 -30.45
N PHE A 512 2.76 -13.94 -29.62
CA PHE A 512 3.54 -15.09 -30.09
C PHE A 512 2.60 -16.27 -30.37
N VAL A 513 2.68 -16.82 -31.57
CA VAL A 513 1.96 -18.03 -31.98
C VAL A 513 2.95 -19.18 -32.07
N PRO A 514 2.91 -20.15 -31.13
CA PRO A 514 3.82 -21.28 -31.13
C PRO A 514 3.41 -22.33 -32.19
N ASN A 515 4.41 -22.97 -32.81
CA ASN A 515 4.20 -24.11 -33.72
C ASN A 515 3.65 -25.34 -32.98
N ASP A 516 4.05 -25.51 -31.72
CA ASP A 516 3.59 -26.57 -30.83
C ASP A 516 3.25 -25.99 -29.44
N LYS A 517 2.11 -26.38 -28.88
CA LYS A 517 1.68 -25.97 -27.53
C LYS A 517 2.63 -26.44 -26.44
N SER A 518 3.45 -27.48 -26.68
CA SER A 518 4.50 -27.93 -25.76
C SER A 518 5.56 -26.86 -25.44
N ILE A 519 5.68 -25.83 -26.30
CA ILE A 519 6.58 -24.70 -26.14
C ILE A 519 6.09 -23.76 -25.04
N LEU A 520 4.77 -23.62 -24.88
CA LEU A 520 4.14 -22.85 -23.80
C LEU A 520 4.21 -23.56 -22.44
N THR A 521 4.47 -24.86 -22.42
CA THR A 521 4.61 -25.64 -21.17
C THR A 521 6.06 -25.84 -20.77
N ASN A 522 7.02 -25.57 -21.64
CA ASN A 522 8.45 -25.64 -21.36
C ASN A 522 9.01 -24.25 -20.97
N PRO A 523 9.31 -24.00 -19.67
CA PRO A 523 9.73 -22.69 -19.19
C PRO A 523 11.05 -22.18 -19.80
N HIS A 524 11.91 -23.09 -20.28
CA HIS A 524 13.22 -22.76 -20.85
C HIS A 524 13.10 -22.24 -22.27
N LEU A 525 12.29 -22.93 -23.09
CA LEU A 525 11.97 -22.46 -24.44
C LEU A 525 11.21 -21.13 -24.36
N LEU A 526 10.24 -21.00 -23.44
CA LEU A 526 9.52 -19.76 -23.20
C LEU A 526 10.44 -18.61 -22.76
N GLY A 527 11.43 -18.86 -21.90
CA GLY A 527 12.39 -17.85 -21.47
C GLY A 527 13.25 -17.32 -22.63
N ALA A 528 13.76 -18.22 -23.48
CA ALA A 528 14.53 -17.89 -24.68
C ALA A 528 13.69 -17.12 -25.70
N VAL A 529 12.48 -17.61 -25.96
CA VAL A 529 11.49 -16.99 -26.84
C VAL A 529 11.12 -15.60 -26.35
N ASN A 530 10.84 -15.42 -25.05
CA ASN A 530 10.48 -14.11 -24.48
C ASN A 530 11.61 -13.08 -24.55
N ARG A 531 12.87 -13.50 -24.56
CA ARG A 531 14.02 -12.59 -24.73
C ARG A 531 14.10 -12.09 -26.18
N VAL A 532 13.96 -12.98 -27.16
CA VAL A 532 13.92 -12.61 -28.58
C VAL A 532 12.68 -11.77 -28.89
N ILE A 533 11.53 -12.12 -28.31
CA ILE A 533 10.31 -11.33 -28.50
C ILE A 533 10.50 -9.91 -27.96
N ARG A 534 11.21 -9.70 -26.83
CA ARG A 534 11.48 -8.33 -26.34
C ARG A 534 12.30 -7.51 -27.33
N GLU A 535 13.38 -8.06 -27.87
CA GLU A 535 14.19 -7.38 -28.89
C GLU A 535 13.38 -7.11 -30.18
N ALA A 536 12.57 -8.08 -30.60
CA ALA A 536 11.67 -7.97 -31.75
C ALA A 536 10.57 -6.91 -31.53
N ILE A 537 10.04 -6.81 -30.31
CA ILE A 537 9.03 -5.82 -29.92
C ILE A 537 9.63 -4.42 -29.97
N ALA A 538 10.83 -4.21 -29.43
CA ALA A 538 11.51 -2.90 -29.49
C ALA A 538 11.72 -2.45 -30.96
N GLU A 539 12.16 -3.35 -31.83
CA GLU A 539 12.31 -3.06 -33.27
C GLU A 539 10.94 -2.79 -33.93
N ARG A 540 9.90 -3.55 -33.58
CA ARG A 540 8.54 -3.40 -34.13
C ARG A 540 7.88 -2.11 -33.64
N VAL A 541 8.12 -1.68 -32.40
CA VAL A 541 7.71 -0.38 -31.84
C VAL A 541 8.35 0.74 -32.65
N SER A 542 9.66 0.68 -32.88
CA SER A 542 10.37 1.66 -33.71
C SER A 542 9.82 1.70 -35.15
N LYS A 543 9.53 0.54 -35.75
CA LYS A 543 8.89 0.47 -37.09
C LYS A 543 7.48 1.07 -37.10
N ILE A 544 6.69 0.88 -36.03
CA ILE A 544 5.35 1.47 -35.90
C ILE A 544 5.46 3.00 -35.80
N GLU A 545 6.41 3.51 -35.02
CA GLU A 545 6.67 4.94 -34.91
C GLU A 545 7.02 5.58 -36.25
N SER A 546 7.91 4.95 -37.02
CA SER A 546 8.35 5.43 -38.33
C SER A 546 7.38 5.11 -39.48
N SER A 547 6.33 4.31 -39.23
CA SER A 547 5.42 3.86 -40.28
C SER A 547 4.51 4.98 -40.78
N LYS A 548 4.16 4.93 -42.07
CA LYS A 548 3.21 5.86 -42.69
C LYS A 548 1.78 5.55 -42.23
N ASP A 549 0.93 6.59 -42.21
CA ASP A 549 -0.44 6.50 -41.71
C ASP A 549 -1.34 5.48 -42.46
N ASN A 550 -0.99 5.12 -43.70
CA ASN A 550 -1.69 4.13 -44.51
C ASN A 550 -1.52 2.67 -44.03
N ASN A 551 -0.56 2.41 -43.16
CA ASN A 551 -0.34 1.07 -42.58
C ASN A 551 -1.26 0.79 -41.39
N PHE A 552 -2.03 1.79 -40.94
CA PHE A 552 -2.98 1.65 -39.85
C PHE A 552 -4.41 1.62 -40.36
N SER A 553 -5.26 0.81 -39.73
CA SER A 553 -6.68 0.75 -40.05
C SER A 553 -7.51 0.57 -38.77
N LEU A 554 -8.73 1.13 -38.74
CA LEU A 554 -9.66 0.97 -37.63
C LEU A 554 -10.71 -0.09 -38.00
N ASN A 555 -10.77 -1.17 -37.21
CA ASN A 555 -11.83 -2.16 -37.33
C ASN A 555 -13.13 -1.59 -36.74
N ILE A 556 -14.08 -1.28 -37.62
CA ILE A 556 -15.33 -0.62 -37.23
C ILE A 556 -16.22 -1.51 -36.35
N LYS A 557 -16.08 -2.84 -36.46
CA LYS A 557 -16.90 -3.79 -35.69
C LYS A 557 -16.38 -4.00 -34.26
N THR A 558 -15.06 -4.06 -34.08
CA THR A 558 -14.44 -4.37 -32.77
C THR A 558 -13.95 -3.14 -32.02
N GLY A 559 -13.71 -2.03 -32.74
CA GLY A 559 -13.07 -0.84 -32.18
C GLY A 559 -11.55 -1.01 -32.00
N GLU A 560 -10.95 -1.99 -32.66
CA GLU A 560 -9.50 -2.23 -32.62
C GLU A 560 -8.78 -1.47 -33.73
N ILE A 561 -7.59 -0.98 -33.41
CA ILE A 561 -6.66 -0.37 -34.36
C ILE A 561 -5.67 -1.46 -34.76
N ASN A 562 -5.57 -1.67 -36.07
CA ASN A 562 -4.68 -2.64 -36.67
C ASN A 562 -3.50 -1.94 -37.34
N TRP A 563 -2.32 -2.55 -37.25
CA TRP A 563 -1.14 -2.22 -38.05
C TRP A 563 -0.81 -3.41 -38.95
N ASN A 564 -0.76 -3.20 -40.26
CA ASN A 564 -0.57 -4.27 -41.26
C ASN A 564 -1.51 -5.48 -41.03
N ASN A 565 -2.81 -5.22 -40.81
CA ASN A 565 -3.87 -6.21 -40.51
C ASN A 565 -3.80 -6.91 -39.13
N HIS A 566 -2.83 -6.58 -38.27
CA HIS A 566 -2.77 -7.14 -36.90
C HIS A 566 -3.27 -6.14 -35.85
N PRO A 567 -4.14 -6.55 -34.91
CA PRO A 567 -4.67 -5.67 -33.88
C PRO A 567 -3.58 -5.32 -32.86
N ILE A 568 -3.44 -4.03 -32.56
CA ILE A 568 -2.41 -3.50 -31.65
C ILE A 568 -2.97 -2.66 -30.51
N ALA A 569 -4.16 -2.08 -30.67
CA ALA A 569 -4.80 -1.26 -29.65
C ALA A 569 -6.32 -1.27 -29.79
N ARG A 570 -7.04 -0.81 -28.77
CA ARG A 570 -8.51 -0.69 -28.76
C ARG A 570 -8.95 0.69 -28.31
N LEU A 571 -10.05 1.17 -28.88
CA LEU A 571 -10.68 2.42 -28.47
C LEU A 571 -11.39 2.26 -27.11
N THR A 572 -11.18 3.24 -26.24
CA THR A 572 -11.85 3.35 -24.94
C THR A 572 -12.50 4.73 -24.78
N LYS A 573 -13.36 4.87 -23.77
CA LYS A 573 -14.07 6.13 -23.52
C LYS A 573 -13.08 7.27 -23.24
N GLY A 574 -13.14 8.32 -24.07
CA GLY A 574 -12.35 9.53 -23.89
C GLY A 574 -13.16 10.74 -23.44
N ALA A 575 -12.53 11.92 -23.45
CA ALA A 575 -13.12 13.16 -22.94
C ALA A 575 -14.33 13.65 -23.77
N SER A 576 -14.41 13.28 -25.04
CA SER A 576 -15.56 13.54 -25.90
C SER A 576 -15.74 12.45 -26.94
N ILE A 577 -16.92 12.37 -27.57
CA ILE A 577 -17.24 11.36 -28.58
C ILE A 577 -16.31 11.39 -29.81
N LEU A 578 -15.73 12.54 -30.13
CA LEU A 578 -14.73 12.72 -31.21
C LEU A 578 -13.28 12.57 -30.73
N ARG A 579 -13.06 12.39 -29.43
CA ARG A 579 -11.74 12.21 -28.81
C ARG A 579 -11.76 10.97 -27.91
N PRO A 580 -11.94 9.77 -28.49
CA PRO A 580 -11.81 8.53 -27.74
C PRO A 580 -10.37 8.38 -27.20
N ASN A 581 -10.25 7.68 -26.07
CA ASN A 581 -8.97 7.25 -25.56
C ASN A 581 -8.55 5.95 -26.26
N LEU A 582 -7.29 5.57 -26.06
CA LEU A 582 -6.68 4.42 -26.68
C LEU A 582 -6.01 3.58 -25.60
N GLU A 583 -6.30 2.29 -25.59
CA GLU A 583 -5.65 1.30 -24.75
C GLU A 583 -4.86 0.35 -25.64
N ILE A 584 -3.55 0.23 -25.42
CA ILE A 584 -2.72 -0.72 -26.13
C ILE A 584 -3.13 -2.13 -25.68
N LEU A 585 -3.30 -3.06 -26.62
CA LEU A 585 -3.70 -4.42 -26.28
C LEU A 585 -2.68 -5.05 -25.32
N PRO A 586 -3.14 -5.77 -24.28
CA PRO A 586 -2.26 -6.28 -23.25
C PRO A 586 -1.29 -7.30 -23.84
N SER A 587 0.00 -7.00 -23.72
CA SER A 587 1.09 -7.94 -23.95
C SER A 587 2.06 -7.80 -22.79
N ASP A 588 2.34 -8.93 -22.13
CA ASP A 588 3.24 -9.03 -20.96
C ASP A 588 4.69 -8.66 -21.29
N LEU A 589 4.98 -8.40 -22.56
CA LEU A 589 6.31 -8.22 -23.13
C LEU A 589 6.62 -6.77 -23.54
N ILE A 590 5.65 -5.84 -23.49
CA ILE A 590 5.85 -4.42 -23.82
C ILE A 590 6.05 -3.58 -22.55
N GLU A 591 7.16 -2.84 -22.46
CA GLU A 591 7.50 -2.01 -21.30
C GLU A 591 6.73 -0.67 -21.28
N ASN A 592 6.67 0.01 -20.13
CA ASN A 592 5.90 1.26 -20.00
C ASN A 592 6.37 2.41 -20.92
N PRO A 593 7.68 2.63 -21.18
CA PRO A 593 8.12 3.66 -22.10
C PRO A 593 7.63 3.42 -23.54
N GLU A 594 7.72 2.17 -24.00
CA GLU A 594 7.28 1.73 -25.34
C GLU A 594 5.76 1.82 -25.48
N ARG A 595 5.00 1.47 -24.43
CA ARG A 595 3.54 1.65 -24.41
C ARG A 595 3.14 3.11 -24.53
N GLU A 596 3.81 4.02 -23.83
CA GLU A 596 3.53 5.46 -23.93
C GLU A 596 3.88 6.01 -25.32
N GLN A 597 4.98 5.57 -25.91
CA GLN A 597 5.39 5.90 -27.28
C GLN A 597 4.33 5.46 -28.31
N LEU A 598 3.92 4.18 -28.28
CA LEU A 598 2.84 3.66 -29.13
C LEU A 598 1.54 4.43 -28.91
N ARG A 599 1.19 4.72 -27.65
CA ARG A 599 -0.02 5.48 -27.30
C ARG A 599 -0.01 6.86 -27.95
N LEU A 600 1.11 7.58 -27.88
CA LEU A 600 1.25 8.91 -28.50
C LEU A 600 1.12 8.82 -30.03
N ARG A 601 1.81 7.88 -30.68
CA ARG A 601 1.76 7.70 -32.15
C ARG A 601 0.35 7.34 -32.65
N LEU A 602 -0.31 6.38 -32.00
CA LEU A 602 -1.64 5.92 -32.38
C LEU A 602 -2.71 6.97 -32.08
N THR A 603 -2.56 7.73 -30.98
CA THR A 603 -3.47 8.85 -30.68
C THR A 603 -3.36 9.94 -31.75
N ALA A 604 -2.14 10.26 -32.21
CA ALA A 604 -1.93 11.21 -33.29
C ALA A 604 -2.55 10.72 -34.61
N TRP A 605 -2.32 9.45 -34.98
CA TRP A 605 -2.95 8.84 -36.16
C TRP A 605 -4.48 8.87 -36.08
N LEU A 606 -5.05 8.42 -34.96
CA LEU A 606 -6.50 8.36 -34.78
C LEU A 606 -7.13 9.75 -34.87
N ARG A 607 -6.46 10.76 -34.31
CA ARG A 607 -6.90 12.15 -34.42
C ARG A 607 -6.91 12.62 -35.87
N ASN A 608 -5.89 12.31 -36.66
CA ASN A 608 -5.83 12.66 -38.08
C ASN A 608 -6.92 11.92 -38.88
N TYR A 609 -7.05 10.61 -38.67
CA TYR A 609 -8.06 9.77 -39.31
C TYR A 609 -9.48 10.27 -39.03
N LEU A 610 -9.83 10.52 -37.75
CA LEU A 610 -11.14 11.05 -37.38
C LEU A 610 -11.35 12.47 -37.93
N SER A 611 -10.30 13.29 -37.98
CA SER A 611 -10.39 14.65 -38.52
C SER A 611 -10.68 14.65 -40.02
N GLU A 612 -10.11 13.70 -40.76
CA GLU A 612 -10.36 13.51 -42.19
C GLU A 612 -11.78 12.95 -42.46
N GLN A 613 -12.19 11.91 -41.74
CA GLN A 613 -13.50 11.27 -41.93
C GLN A 613 -14.65 12.17 -41.47
N MET A 614 -14.49 12.90 -40.36
CA MET A 614 -15.48 13.80 -39.79
C MET A 614 -15.22 15.27 -40.15
N LEU A 615 -14.49 15.53 -41.24
CA LEU A 615 -14.09 16.86 -41.70
C LEU A 615 -15.21 17.92 -41.70
N PRO A 616 -16.46 17.63 -42.14
CA PRO A 616 -17.54 18.60 -42.05
C PRO A 616 -17.81 19.08 -40.61
N LEU A 617 -17.77 18.16 -39.64
CA LEU A 617 -18.03 18.45 -38.23
C LEU A 617 -16.83 19.12 -37.56
N VAL A 618 -15.61 18.74 -37.97
CA VAL A 618 -14.36 19.33 -37.47
C VAL A 618 -14.25 20.79 -37.91
N ARG A 619 -14.47 21.08 -39.20
CA ARG A 619 -14.51 22.45 -39.72
C ARG A 619 -15.57 23.31 -39.02
N LEU A 620 -16.73 22.72 -38.73
CA LEU A 620 -17.77 23.43 -37.98
C LEU A 620 -17.30 23.79 -36.55
N ASN A 621 -16.55 22.92 -35.89
CA ASN A 621 -16.02 23.18 -34.54
C ASN A 621 -14.83 24.16 -34.51
N GLU A 622 -14.09 24.30 -35.61
CA GLU A 622 -12.99 25.27 -35.73
C GLU A 622 -13.49 26.71 -35.87
N LEU A 623 -14.70 26.89 -36.39
CA LEU A 623 -15.35 28.19 -36.47
C LEU A 623 -15.72 28.67 -35.06
N LYS A 624 -15.10 29.77 -34.62
CA LYS A 624 -15.40 30.39 -33.32
C LYS A 624 -16.75 31.09 -33.38
N PHE A 625 -17.79 30.43 -32.88
CA PHE A 625 -19.13 31.00 -32.74
C PHE A 625 -19.35 31.63 -31.36
N MET A 626 -20.02 32.78 -31.32
CA MET A 626 -20.49 33.44 -30.10
C MET A 626 -21.99 33.21 -29.91
N GLY A 627 -22.47 33.25 -28.67
CA GLY A 627 -23.91 33.18 -28.35
C GLY A 627 -24.60 31.84 -28.65
N GLU A 628 -25.84 31.90 -29.14
CA GLU A 628 -26.74 30.74 -29.27
C GLU A 628 -26.29 29.72 -30.35
N ILE A 629 -25.56 30.16 -31.39
CA ILE A 629 -25.00 29.26 -32.41
C ILE A 629 -24.05 28.23 -31.78
N ARG A 630 -23.26 28.65 -30.77
CA ARG A 630 -22.32 27.76 -30.08
C ARG A 630 -23.04 26.58 -29.41
N GLY A 631 -24.24 26.80 -28.87
CA GLY A 631 -25.08 25.74 -28.29
C GLY A 631 -25.55 24.74 -29.35
N VAL A 632 -25.95 25.24 -30.52
CA VAL A 632 -26.35 24.39 -31.66
C VAL A 632 -25.19 23.53 -32.15
N VAL A 633 -24.00 24.12 -32.31
CA VAL A 633 -22.79 23.41 -32.78
C VAL A 633 -22.33 22.39 -31.74
N TYR A 634 -22.42 22.71 -30.45
CA TYR A 634 -22.13 21.76 -29.37
C TYR A 634 -23.06 20.54 -29.43
N ARG A 635 -24.38 20.75 -29.56
CA ARG A 635 -25.36 19.65 -29.70
C ARG A 635 -25.18 18.83 -30.96
N LEU A 636 -24.86 19.47 -32.08
CA LEU A 636 -24.51 18.78 -33.32
C LEU A 636 -23.25 17.93 -33.17
N THR A 637 -22.27 18.40 -32.38
CA THR A 637 -21.04 17.67 -32.11
C THR A 637 -21.28 16.44 -31.23
N GLU A 638 -22.07 16.58 -30.16
CA GLU A 638 -22.49 15.44 -29.33
C GLU A 638 -23.27 14.38 -30.15
N GLY A 639 -24.14 14.84 -31.05
CA GLY A 639 -24.92 13.98 -31.94
C GLY A 639 -24.21 13.53 -33.23
N LEU A 640 -22.88 13.72 -33.34
CA LEU A 640 -22.07 13.40 -34.52
C LEU A 640 -22.68 13.86 -35.87
N GLY A 641 -23.24 15.07 -35.84
CA GLY A 641 -23.83 15.73 -37.01
C GLY A 641 -25.35 15.66 -37.11
N CYS A 642 -26.07 15.17 -36.08
CA CYS A 642 -27.52 15.13 -36.04
C CYS A 642 -28.07 15.40 -34.63
N CYS A 643 -29.03 16.32 -34.50
CA CYS A 643 -29.72 16.59 -33.24
C CYS A 643 -31.21 16.94 -33.46
N ASN A 644 -32.03 16.77 -32.43
CA ASN A 644 -33.44 17.14 -32.50
C ASN A 644 -33.60 18.65 -32.32
N GLN A 645 -34.54 19.21 -33.05
CA GLN A 645 -34.83 20.63 -32.96
C GLN A 645 -35.53 21.01 -31.64
N SER A 646 -36.25 20.07 -31.02
CA SER A 646 -36.86 20.25 -29.69
C SER A 646 -35.83 20.47 -28.58
N GLU A 647 -34.65 19.84 -28.69
CA GLU A 647 -33.55 19.97 -27.72
C GLU A 647 -32.88 21.36 -27.77
N ILE A 648 -33.14 22.11 -28.85
CA ILE A 648 -32.61 23.45 -29.12
C ILE A 648 -33.74 24.51 -28.99
N SER A 649 -34.97 24.10 -28.64
CA SER A 649 -36.17 24.94 -28.74
C SER A 649 -36.15 26.24 -27.89
N VAL A 650 -35.33 26.31 -26.84
CA VAL A 650 -35.10 27.55 -26.07
C VAL A 650 -34.20 28.55 -26.82
N GLN A 651 -33.36 28.09 -27.75
CA GLN A 651 -32.38 28.88 -28.50
C GLN A 651 -32.86 29.26 -29.91
N LYS A 652 -33.80 28.50 -30.49
CA LYS A 652 -34.25 28.67 -31.89
C LYS A 652 -35.04 29.97 -32.14
N SER A 653 -35.71 30.51 -31.13
CA SER A 653 -36.47 31.77 -31.23
C SER A 653 -35.57 33.01 -31.37
N LYS A 654 -34.25 32.85 -31.29
CA LYS A 654 -33.26 33.94 -31.33
C LYS A 654 -32.26 33.86 -32.50
N LEU A 655 -32.24 32.79 -33.31
CA LEU A 655 -31.29 32.68 -34.42
C LEU A 655 -31.63 33.64 -35.56
N SER A 656 -30.71 34.57 -35.85
CA SER A 656 -30.84 35.58 -36.91
C SER A 656 -30.78 34.96 -38.31
N VAL A 657 -31.20 35.72 -39.33
CA VAL A 657 -31.14 35.27 -40.73
C VAL A 657 -29.69 35.02 -41.18
N GLU A 658 -28.73 35.81 -40.67
CA GLU A 658 -27.31 35.70 -40.97
C GLU A 658 -26.70 34.44 -40.35
N GLU A 659 -27.04 34.15 -39.09
CA GLU A 659 -26.59 32.96 -38.37
C GLU A 659 -27.06 31.66 -39.05
N ARG A 660 -28.27 31.66 -39.60
CA ARG A 660 -28.80 30.52 -40.38
C ARG A 660 -28.05 30.35 -41.70
N LYS A 661 -27.65 31.44 -42.37
CA LYS A 661 -26.82 31.37 -43.59
C LYS A 661 -25.44 30.80 -43.28
N ILE A 662 -24.83 31.18 -42.15
CA ILE A 662 -23.51 30.66 -41.73
C ILE A 662 -23.57 29.14 -41.51
N LEU A 663 -24.59 28.65 -40.79
CA LEU A 663 -24.79 27.21 -40.59
C LEU A 663 -25.04 26.47 -41.92
N ALA A 664 -25.85 27.04 -42.82
CA ALA A 664 -26.12 26.47 -44.14
C ALA A 664 -24.85 26.38 -45.01
N ASN A 665 -24.03 27.44 -45.03
CA ASN A 665 -22.75 27.47 -45.75
C ASN A 665 -21.74 26.46 -45.16
N SER A 666 -21.83 26.18 -43.87
CA SER A 666 -21.03 25.16 -43.18
C SER A 666 -21.53 23.73 -43.42
N GLY A 667 -22.59 23.54 -44.22
CA GLY A 667 -23.14 22.23 -44.58
C GLY A 667 -24.17 21.67 -43.60
N VAL A 668 -24.68 22.48 -42.67
CA VAL A 668 -25.76 22.12 -41.74
C VAL A 668 -27.12 22.43 -42.38
N ARG A 669 -28.06 21.49 -42.30
CA ARG A 669 -29.46 21.67 -42.73
C ARG A 669 -30.35 21.77 -41.51
N ILE A 670 -31.14 22.84 -41.43
CA ILE A 670 -32.16 23.03 -40.40
C ILE A 670 -33.49 22.56 -40.98
N GLY A 671 -33.95 21.38 -40.55
CA GLY A 671 -35.22 20.80 -40.94
C GLY A 671 -36.41 21.31 -40.11
N VAL A 672 -37.55 20.66 -40.31
CA VAL A 672 -38.79 20.81 -39.54
C VAL A 672 -38.63 20.26 -38.13
N VAL A 673 -37.91 19.14 -37.93
CA VAL A 673 -37.84 18.43 -36.64
C VAL A 673 -36.42 18.10 -36.19
N THR A 674 -35.45 18.10 -37.10
CA THR A 674 -34.04 17.82 -36.86
C THR A 674 -33.14 18.91 -37.43
N ILE A 675 -31.93 18.99 -36.91
CA ILE A 675 -30.82 19.72 -37.52
C ILE A 675 -29.73 18.70 -37.81
N TYR A 676 -29.29 18.62 -39.06
CA TYR A 676 -28.40 17.53 -39.48
C TYR A 676 -27.42 17.96 -40.58
N MET A 677 -26.34 17.19 -40.75
CA MET A 677 -25.35 17.38 -41.81
C MET A 677 -25.46 16.27 -42.87
N PRO A 678 -25.96 16.55 -44.09
CA PRO A 678 -26.17 15.52 -45.12
C PRO A 678 -24.90 14.74 -45.48
N LYS A 679 -23.73 15.39 -45.46
CA LYS A 679 -22.45 14.75 -45.79
C LYS A 679 -22.05 13.63 -44.82
N LEU A 680 -22.61 13.61 -43.61
CA LEU A 680 -22.35 12.62 -42.56
C LEU A 680 -23.37 11.46 -42.56
N LEU A 681 -24.26 11.39 -43.55
CA LEU A 681 -25.23 10.31 -43.73
C LEU A 681 -24.76 9.21 -44.71
N LYS A 682 -23.47 9.15 -45.03
CA LYS A 682 -22.89 8.10 -45.87
C LYS A 682 -22.65 6.82 -45.06
N GLY A 683 -22.83 5.64 -45.65
CA GLY A 683 -22.75 4.35 -44.94
C GLY A 683 -21.47 4.10 -44.15
N LYS A 684 -20.30 4.36 -44.75
CA LYS A 684 -19.00 4.25 -44.04
C LYS A 684 -18.93 5.15 -42.80
N LEU A 685 -19.48 6.36 -42.88
CA LEU A 685 -19.51 7.31 -41.77
C LEU A 685 -20.56 6.94 -40.73
N MET A 686 -21.71 6.39 -41.13
CA MET A 686 -22.70 5.84 -40.19
C MET A 686 -22.08 4.77 -39.32
N SER A 687 -21.33 3.84 -39.93
CA SER A 687 -20.65 2.78 -39.20
C SER A 687 -19.64 3.31 -38.19
N LEU A 688 -18.81 4.29 -38.60
CA LEU A 688 -17.87 4.96 -37.70
C LEU A 688 -18.57 5.70 -36.55
N LYS A 689 -19.68 6.41 -36.83
CA LYS A 689 -20.46 7.12 -35.80
C LYS A 689 -21.06 6.16 -34.78
N GLY A 690 -21.59 5.02 -35.23
CA GLY A 690 -22.10 3.95 -34.37
C GLY A 690 -21.04 3.41 -33.42
N LEU A 691 -19.83 3.13 -33.94
CA LEU A 691 -18.68 2.73 -33.13
C LEU A 691 -18.32 3.81 -32.09
N LEU A 692 -18.13 5.07 -32.50
CA LEU A 692 -17.76 6.14 -31.57
C LEU A 692 -18.80 6.34 -30.45
N TYR A 693 -20.09 6.25 -30.77
CA TYR A 693 -21.14 6.32 -29.77
C TYR A 693 -21.09 5.13 -28.80
N SER A 694 -20.94 3.89 -29.30
CA SER A 694 -20.85 2.71 -28.44
C SER A 694 -19.67 2.80 -27.45
N VAL A 695 -18.50 3.23 -27.92
CA VAL A 695 -17.30 3.45 -27.10
C VAL A 695 -17.54 4.54 -26.04
N PHE A 696 -18.17 5.65 -26.41
CA PHE A 696 -18.40 6.77 -25.49
C PHE A 696 -19.49 6.49 -24.43
N SER A 697 -20.54 5.77 -24.84
CA SER A 697 -21.67 5.40 -23.98
C SER A 697 -21.46 4.11 -23.19
N SER A 698 -20.35 3.39 -23.44
CA SER A 698 -20.09 2.05 -22.89
C SER A 698 -21.23 1.05 -23.18
N ALA A 699 -21.92 1.22 -24.30
CA ALA A 699 -22.99 0.34 -24.76
C ALA A 699 -22.44 -0.73 -25.72
N GLU A 700 -23.03 -1.92 -25.71
CA GLU A 700 -22.72 -2.94 -26.71
C GLU A 700 -23.09 -2.46 -28.11
N LEU A 701 -22.20 -2.76 -29.06
CA LEU A 701 -22.35 -2.39 -30.45
C LEU A 701 -23.43 -3.30 -31.07
N PRO A 702 -24.55 -2.77 -31.60
CA PRO A 702 -25.59 -3.61 -32.18
C PRO A 702 -25.05 -4.49 -33.31
N THR A 703 -25.58 -5.70 -33.44
CA THR A 703 -25.08 -6.74 -34.38
C THR A 703 -25.14 -6.32 -35.85
N GLU A 704 -26.04 -5.40 -36.21
CA GLU A 704 -26.18 -4.89 -37.58
C GLU A 704 -26.05 -3.37 -37.63
N ILE A 705 -25.00 -2.89 -38.27
CA ILE A 705 -24.83 -1.49 -38.64
C ILE A 705 -25.27 -1.31 -40.09
N PRO A 706 -26.09 -0.31 -40.42
CA PRO A 706 -26.54 -0.07 -41.80
C PRO A 706 -25.39 0.27 -42.74
N ASP A 707 -25.40 -0.33 -43.93
CA ASP A 707 -24.44 -0.11 -45.02
C ASP A 707 -24.59 1.26 -45.73
N GLY A 708 -25.51 2.11 -45.26
CA GLY A 708 -25.80 3.45 -45.79
C GLY A 708 -26.91 3.51 -46.83
N GLY A 709 -27.34 2.36 -47.36
CA GLY A 709 -28.47 2.28 -48.29
C GLY A 709 -29.83 2.38 -47.59
N ALA A 710 -29.89 2.02 -46.31
CA ALA A 710 -31.12 1.98 -45.54
C ALA A 710 -31.84 3.34 -45.47
N THR A 711 -33.13 3.34 -45.87
CA THR A 711 -34.04 4.47 -45.72
C THR A 711 -34.73 4.49 -44.36
N SER A 712 -34.90 3.32 -43.76
CA SER A 712 -35.48 3.10 -42.44
C SER A 712 -34.84 1.88 -41.76
N LEU A 713 -34.97 1.80 -40.43
CA LEU A 713 -34.49 0.70 -39.60
C LEU A 713 -35.60 0.27 -38.64
N THR A 714 -35.71 -1.02 -38.36
CA THR A 714 -36.60 -1.49 -37.30
C THR A 714 -35.99 -1.23 -35.94
N TYR A 715 -36.82 -0.86 -34.97
CA TYR A 715 -36.35 -0.73 -33.59
C TYR A 715 -35.96 -2.08 -33.01
N GLN A 716 -34.78 -2.13 -32.39
CA GLN A 716 -34.27 -3.29 -31.67
C GLN A 716 -34.49 -3.08 -30.17
N THR A 717 -34.92 -4.14 -29.48
CA THR A 717 -35.08 -4.13 -28.03
C THR A 717 -33.73 -3.93 -27.34
N GLY A 718 -33.63 -2.95 -26.44
CA GLY A 718 -32.40 -2.63 -25.69
C GLY A 718 -31.51 -1.58 -26.33
N VAL A 719 -31.79 -1.13 -27.56
CA VAL A 719 -31.02 -0.05 -28.23
C VAL A 719 -31.62 1.33 -27.92
N SER A 720 -30.77 2.25 -27.44
CA SER A 720 -31.19 3.62 -27.12
C SER A 720 -31.65 4.40 -28.37
N SER A 721 -32.66 5.25 -28.23
CA SER A 721 -33.10 6.18 -29.28
C SER A 721 -31.98 7.13 -29.73
N ASP A 722 -31.01 7.41 -28.87
CA ASP A 722 -29.85 8.23 -29.18
C ASP A 722 -28.90 7.58 -30.18
N TRP A 723 -28.81 6.24 -30.20
CA TRP A 723 -28.00 5.51 -31.16
C TRP A 723 -28.50 5.73 -32.59
N TYR A 724 -29.81 5.58 -32.80
CA TYR A 724 -30.46 5.84 -34.09
C TYR A 724 -30.22 7.29 -34.54
N ARG A 725 -30.34 8.24 -33.61
CA ARG A 725 -30.11 9.67 -33.88
C ARG A 725 -28.69 9.96 -34.34
N VAL A 726 -27.68 9.37 -33.69
CA VAL A 726 -26.27 9.52 -34.08
C VAL A 726 -26.01 8.97 -35.49
N LEU A 727 -26.63 7.85 -35.85
CA LEU A 727 -26.54 7.32 -37.21
C LEU A 727 -27.22 8.24 -38.24
N GLY A 728 -28.14 9.11 -37.82
CA GLY A 728 -28.91 9.99 -38.68
C GLY A 728 -30.30 9.44 -39.01
N PHE A 729 -30.88 8.68 -38.09
CA PHE A 729 -32.25 8.18 -38.15
C PHE A 729 -33.08 8.81 -37.02
N TYR A 730 -34.28 9.24 -37.37
CA TYR A 730 -35.24 9.78 -36.42
C TYR A 730 -36.09 8.63 -35.84
N PRO A 731 -36.09 8.46 -34.51
CA PRO A 731 -36.86 7.42 -33.84
C PRO A 731 -38.39 7.64 -33.97
N SER A 732 -39.12 6.80 -34.73
CA SER A 732 -40.59 6.84 -34.88
C SER A 732 -41.22 5.43 -34.84
N LEU A 733 -41.47 4.91 -33.64
CA LEU A 733 -41.98 3.53 -33.44
C LEU A 733 -43.11 3.14 -34.43
N PRO A 734 -43.01 1.99 -35.12
CA PRO A 734 -42.02 0.91 -34.95
C PRO A 734 -40.72 1.05 -35.78
N LEU A 735 -40.50 2.16 -36.50
CA LEU A 735 -39.37 2.33 -37.43
C LEU A 735 -38.55 3.61 -37.14
N ALA A 736 -37.23 3.56 -37.26
CA ALA A 736 -36.39 4.75 -37.30
C ALA A 736 -36.17 5.16 -38.77
N VAL A 737 -36.49 6.40 -39.14
CA VAL A 737 -36.44 6.87 -40.54
C VAL A 737 -35.27 7.82 -40.76
N ARG A 738 -34.55 7.68 -41.87
CA ARG A 738 -33.38 8.54 -42.14
C ARG A 738 -33.77 10.02 -42.24
N VAL A 739 -33.00 10.89 -41.59
CA VAL A 739 -33.40 12.29 -41.37
C VAL A 739 -33.53 13.11 -42.64
N ASP A 740 -32.73 12.87 -43.68
CA ASP A 740 -32.84 13.58 -44.96
C ASP A 740 -34.15 13.28 -45.70
N LEU A 741 -34.60 12.02 -45.64
CA LEU A 741 -35.86 11.57 -46.22
C LEU A 741 -37.05 12.04 -45.40
N LEU A 742 -36.97 11.93 -44.07
CA LEU A 742 -38.01 12.41 -43.16
C LEU A 742 -38.26 13.91 -43.35
N GLU A 743 -37.19 14.72 -43.43
CA GLU A 743 -37.31 16.17 -43.54
C GLU A 743 -37.87 16.62 -44.89
N ARG A 744 -37.49 15.93 -45.98
CA ARG A 744 -38.11 16.14 -47.29
C ARG A 744 -39.59 15.78 -47.24
N LEU A 745 -39.94 14.64 -46.65
CA LEU A 745 -41.32 14.21 -46.53
C LEU A 745 -42.17 15.19 -45.72
N LEU A 746 -41.69 15.63 -44.56
CA LEU A 746 -42.41 16.60 -43.72
C LEU A 746 -42.55 17.95 -44.42
N ALA A 747 -41.57 18.37 -45.22
CA ALA A 747 -41.69 19.57 -46.06
C ALA A 747 -42.78 19.42 -47.14
N ASP A 748 -42.81 18.29 -47.85
CA ASP A 748 -43.81 18.01 -48.88
C ASP A 748 -45.22 17.90 -48.30
N VAL A 749 -45.38 17.16 -47.18
CA VAL A 749 -46.64 17.05 -46.43
C VAL A 749 -47.11 18.42 -45.94
N ARG A 750 -46.19 19.26 -45.44
CA ARG A 750 -46.51 20.63 -45.03
C ARG A 750 -46.95 21.48 -46.22
N GLY A 751 -46.33 21.33 -47.38
CA GLY A 751 -46.72 22.00 -48.64
C GLY A 751 -48.13 21.61 -49.08
N LEU A 752 -48.40 20.30 -49.19
CA LEU A 752 -49.71 19.78 -49.61
C LEU A 752 -50.82 20.12 -48.62
N SER A 753 -50.55 20.05 -47.32
CA SER A 753 -51.53 20.38 -46.26
C SER A 753 -51.93 21.86 -46.22
N ARG A 754 -51.21 22.76 -46.88
CA ARG A 754 -51.62 24.19 -47.00
C ARG A 754 -52.88 24.35 -47.85
N ASN A 755 -53.11 23.45 -48.79
CA ASN A 755 -54.23 23.50 -49.74
C ASN A 755 -55.46 22.71 -49.28
N GLY A 756 -55.44 22.17 -48.04
CA GLY A 756 -56.51 21.35 -47.48
C GLY A 756 -56.12 19.89 -47.27
N PRO A 757 -57.09 19.01 -46.96
CA PRO A 757 -56.86 17.57 -46.89
C PRO A 757 -56.37 17.02 -48.24
N PHE A 758 -55.37 16.14 -48.22
CA PHE A 758 -54.80 15.55 -49.44
C PHE A 758 -54.63 14.04 -49.30
N SER A 759 -54.67 13.32 -50.42
CA SER A 759 -54.31 11.90 -50.48
C SER A 759 -52.81 11.74 -50.58
N VAL A 760 -52.20 10.88 -49.76
CA VAL A 760 -50.76 10.58 -49.80
C VAL A 760 -50.41 9.95 -51.16
N PRO A 761 -49.51 10.57 -51.96
CA PRO A 761 -49.03 9.97 -53.20
C PRO A 761 -48.27 8.67 -52.93
N SER A 762 -48.49 7.64 -53.76
CA SER A 762 -47.78 6.35 -53.68
C SER A 762 -46.25 6.48 -53.69
N LYS A 763 -45.73 7.48 -54.41
CA LYS A 763 -44.30 7.82 -54.44
C LYS A 763 -43.74 8.20 -53.05
N MET A 764 -44.54 8.80 -52.16
CA MET A 764 -44.13 9.17 -50.79
C MET A 764 -44.05 7.97 -49.85
N LEU A 765 -44.96 6.99 -50.02
CA LEU A 765 -44.94 5.74 -49.25
C LEU A 765 -43.69 4.92 -49.58
N ASN A 766 -43.36 4.82 -50.87
CA ASN A 766 -42.20 4.06 -51.33
C ASN A 766 -40.85 4.69 -50.94
N SER A 767 -40.78 6.00 -50.66
CA SER A 767 -39.50 6.68 -50.41
C SER A 767 -38.91 6.43 -49.02
N ILE A 768 -39.73 5.97 -48.06
CA ILE A 768 -39.28 5.65 -46.68
C ILE A 768 -39.17 4.13 -46.46
N GLY A 769 -39.78 3.32 -47.34
CA GLY A 769 -39.84 1.87 -47.18
C GLY A 769 -40.71 1.44 -46.00
N ALA A 770 -41.76 2.20 -45.67
CA ALA A 770 -42.66 1.95 -44.56
C ALA A 770 -44.01 1.42 -45.06
N SER A 771 -44.69 0.57 -44.26
CA SER A 771 -46.07 0.16 -44.57
C SER A 771 -47.03 1.36 -44.48
N PRO A 772 -48.19 1.33 -45.14
CA PRO A 772 -49.21 2.39 -45.02
C PRO A 772 -49.62 2.68 -43.58
N ASN A 773 -49.61 1.66 -42.70
CA ASN A 773 -49.93 1.81 -41.29
C ASN A 773 -48.80 2.51 -40.51
N ASP A 774 -47.54 2.15 -40.77
CA ASP A 774 -46.39 2.79 -40.14
C ASP A 774 -46.26 4.26 -40.57
N PHE A 775 -46.54 4.53 -41.84
CA PHE A 775 -46.59 5.89 -42.38
C PHE A 775 -47.67 6.76 -41.71
N ALA A 776 -48.86 6.19 -41.49
CA ALA A 776 -49.93 6.88 -40.77
C ALA A 776 -49.55 7.16 -39.30
N ASN A 777 -48.89 6.22 -38.62
CA ASN A 777 -48.41 6.39 -37.26
C ASN A 777 -47.32 7.47 -37.15
N LEU A 778 -46.38 7.49 -38.09
CA LEU A 778 -45.35 8.53 -38.19
C LEU A 778 -45.96 9.92 -38.30
N LEU A 779 -46.92 10.13 -39.21
CA LEU A 779 -47.57 11.43 -39.40
C LEU A 779 -48.42 11.87 -38.20
N ARG A 780 -49.09 10.92 -37.53
CA ARG A 780 -49.80 11.20 -36.26
C ARG A 780 -48.83 11.69 -35.18
N GLY A 781 -47.63 11.10 -35.10
CA GLY A 781 -46.55 11.54 -34.19
C GLY A 781 -46.13 13.00 -34.39
N PHE A 782 -46.26 13.53 -35.61
CA PHE A 782 -45.99 14.94 -35.93
C PHE A 782 -47.23 15.85 -35.90
N GLY A 783 -48.36 15.35 -35.37
CA GLY A 783 -49.57 16.15 -35.13
C GLY A 783 -50.52 16.27 -36.32
N TYR A 784 -50.38 15.44 -37.35
CA TYR A 784 -51.32 15.35 -38.47
C TYR A 784 -52.42 14.33 -38.19
N SER A 785 -53.63 14.58 -38.72
CA SER A 785 -54.74 13.62 -38.68
C SER A 785 -54.75 12.80 -39.96
N VAL A 786 -54.73 11.47 -39.81
CA VAL A 786 -54.64 10.52 -40.91
C VAL A 786 -55.83 9.54 -40.85
N ASN A 787 -56.67 9.59 -41.88
CA ASN A 787 -57.83 8.71 -42.07
C ASN A 787 -57.65 7.83 -43.31
N LYS A 788 -58.13 6.59 -43.26
CA LYS A 788 -58.09 5.66 -44.40
C LYS A 788 -59.46 5.68 -45.10
N SER A 789 -59.50 5.99 -46.40
CA SER A 789 -60.70 5.99 -47.23
C SER A 789 -60.38 5.37 -48.58
N GLU A 790 -61.13 4.35 -49.02
CA GLU A 790 -60.98 3.70 -50.34
C GLU A 790 -59.52 3.36 -50.69
N GLU A 791 -58.83 2.65 -49.78
CA GLU A 791 -57.41 2.26 -49.87
C GLU A 791 -56.36 3.39 -49.91
N LYS A 792 -56.79 4.66 -49.86
CA LYS A 792 -55.91 5.83 -49.81
C LYS A 792 -55.83 6.42 -48.41
N LEU A 793 -54.64 6.91 -48.03
CA LEU A 793 -54.42 7.64 -46.78
C LEU A 793 -54.71 9.13 -47.02
N ILE A 794 -55.71 9.68 -46.34
CA ILE A 794 -56.06 11.10 -46.37
C ILE A 794 -55.45 11.79 -45.15
N VAL A 795 -54.61 12.79 -45.39
CA VAL A 795 -53.89 13.54 -44.37
C VAL A 795 -54.44 14.96 -44.27
N SER A 796 -54.71 15.42 -43.05
CA SER A 796 -55.15 16.78 -42.75
C SER A 796 -54.40 17.37 -41.56
N ARG A 797 -54.27 18.69 -41.53
CA ARG A 797 -53.59 19.40 -40.44
C ARG A 797 -54.58 19.65 -39.29
N ASN A 798 -54.23 19.23 -38.08
CA ASN A 798 -55.01 19.57 -36.90
C ASN A 798 -54.97 21.09 -36.65
N LYS A 799 -56.13 21.76 -36.70
CA LYS A 799 -56.25 23.15 -36.20
C LYS A 799 -56.00 23.12 -34.69
N SER A 800 -54.88 23.65 -34.20
CA SER A 800 -54.58 23.65 -32.76
C SER A 800 -55.63 24.49 -32.02
N LYS A 801 -56.49 23.87 -31.21
CA LYS A 801 -57.23 24.57 -30.16
C LYS A 801 -56.23 24.97 -29.08
N LYS A 802 -55.94 26.27 -28.93
CA LYS A 802 -55.41 26.82 -27.67
C LYS A 802 -56.42 26.47 -26.58
N ARG A 803 -56.12 25.48 -25.73
CA ARG A 803 -56.88 25.21 -24.51
C ARG A 803 -55.93 25.41 -23.33
N GLY A 804 -56.06 26.57 -22.68
CA GLY A 804 -55.52 26.78 -21.35
C GLY A 804 -56.20 25.84 -20.38
N LEU A 805 -55.41 25.13 -19.58
CA LEU A 805 -55.90 24.32 -18.47
C LEU A 805 -55.02 24.62 -17.27
N ARG A 806 -55.55 25.53 -16.43
CA ARG A 806 -55.29 25.55 -14.99
C ARG A 806 -55.65 24.17 -14.44
N HIS A 807 -54.75 23.51 -13.73
CA HIS A 807 -55.16 22.52 -12.74
C HIS A 807 -54.42 22.74 -11.43
N LYS A 808 -55.24 23.08 -10.42
CA LYS A 808 -54.93 23.11 -8.99
C LYS A 808 -54.58 21.70 -8.53
N THR A 809 -53.45 21.53 -7.84
CA THR A 809 -53.20 20.37 -6.98
C THR A 809 -53.16 20.83 -5.53
N LYS A 810 -54.19 20.42 -4.78
CA LYS A 810 -54.27 20.51 -3.32
C LYS A 810 -53.17 19.62 -2.73
N ILE A 811 -52.23 20.21 -1.99
CA ILE A 811 -51.30 19.46 -1.13
C ILE A 811 -51.86 19.50 0.30
N ARG A 812 -52.08 18.30 0.83
CA ARG A 812 -52.58 18.01 2.18
C ARG A 812 -51.44 18.26 3.18
N LYS A 813 -51.66 19.13 4.17
CA LYS A 813 -50.73 19.37 5.28
C LYS A 813 -50.60 18.10 6.14
N LEU A 814 -49.36 17.64 6.32
CA LEU A 814 -48.93 16.87 7.48
C LEU A 814 -47.79 17.66 8.13
N GLN A 815 -48.05 18.18 9.33
CA GLN A 815 -47.03 18.73 10.22
C GLN A 815 -46.32 17.56 10.91
N THR A 816 -44.98 17.59 11.00
CA THR A 816 -44.27 17.71 12.29
C THR A 816 -42.75 17.76 12.11
N LYS A 817 -42.17 18.77 12.80
CA LYS A 817 -40.91 18.80 13.57
C LYS A 817 -39.55 18.52 12.88
N GLY A 818 -38.61 19.43 13.19
CA GLY A 818 -37.20 19.07 13.42
C GLY A 818 -36.22 19.64 12.40
N SER A 819 -35.65 20.79 12.72
CA SER A 819 -34.37 21.25 12.20
C SER A 819 -33.27 20.25 12.57
N ASP A 820 -32.48 19.80 11.60
CA ASP A 820 -31.04 19.53 11.75
C ASP A 820 -30.43 19.28 10.36
N SER A 821 -29.92 20.34 9.75
CA SER A 821 -29.02 20.27 8.59
C SER A 821 -27.72 20.98 8.95
N PRO A 822 -26.53 20.36 8.76
CA PRO A 822 -25.25 20.82 9.33
C PRO A 822 -24.65 22.09 8.68
N PHE A 823 -25.38 22.78 7.79
CA PHE A 823 -24.84 23.87 6.96
C PHE A 823 -25.27 25.28 7.40
N ALA A 824 -25.87 25.44 8.57
CA ALA A 824 -26.36 26.74 9.06
C ALA A 824 -25.28 27.66 9.67
N ILE A 825 -24.02 27.21 9.82
CA ILE A 825 -22.97 27.97 10.53
C ILE A 825 -22.08 28.83 9.60
N LEU A 826 -22.21 28.74 8.27
CA LEU A 826 -21.32 29.45 7.34
C LEU A 826 -21.81 30.81 6.82
N LYS A 827 -22.80 31.44 7.47
CA LYS A 827 -23.33 32.75 7.03
C LYS A 827 -22.82 33.96 7.83
N GLY A 828 -21.79 33.78 8.67
CA GLY A 828 -21.36 34.79 9.66
C GLY A 828 -19.97 35.42 9.50
N PHE A 829 -19.13 35.01 8.55
CA PHE A 829 -17.76 35.57 8.46
C PHE A 829 -17.41 35.97 7.02
N GLY A 830 -17.48 37.27 6.77
CA GLY A 830 -17.20 37.88 5.47
C GLY A 830 -17.05 39.38 5.55
N SER A 831 -16.15 39.87 6.42
CA SER A 831 -15.64 41.24 6.37
C SER A 831 -14.29 41.27 7.06
N TYR A 832 -13.19 41.40 6.31
CA TYR A 832 -11.98 42.16 6.67
C TYR A 832 -10.93 42.03 5.54
N SER A 833 -10.80 43.10 4.76
CA SER A 833 -9.61 43.55 4.01
C SER A 833 -9.78 45.08 3.99
N ARG A 834 -8.82 45.97 4.30
CA ARG A 834 -7.37 46.03 4.13
C ARG A 834 -6.81 47.09 5.12
N SER A 835 -5.54 46.98 5.52
CA SER A 835 -4.53 48.05 5.39
C SER A 835 -3.19 47.63 6.04
N GLU A 836 -2.11 47.89 5.29
CA GLU A 836 -0.66 47.73 5.57
C GLU A 836 -0.04 46.33 5.41
#